data_AF-A0A926XBN1-F1
#
_entry.id   AF-A0A926XBN1-F1
#
_cell.length_a   1.000
_cell.length_b   1.000
_cell.length_c   1.000
_cell.angle_alpha   90.00
_cell.angle_beta   90.00
_cell.angle_gamma   90.00
#
_symmetry.space_group_name_H-M   'P 1'
#
loop_
_entity.id
_entity.type
_entity.pdbx_description
1 polymer ?
#
loop_
_entity_poly.entity_id
_entity_poly.type
_entity_poly.pdbx_seq_one_letter_code
_entity_poly.pdbx_strand_id
1 'polypeptide(L)'
;MDISLVSSEAVDLLSRITGQKLRKQDLTPPVIFLAALITVLLGVMLLDGAVTDEEKRRWQQTLNRFIPSEDARQLSQLMSKGVRQNQVYKKLNELLILTAPFSESERLLLIGFGYEMSAADGDMDAREKKYLEVIANRLEINPQHLAVLEAGFSHQGTVEPAALEEVQSLLDPARFHALDAVFIKAANDLLAVLPAKSKQQAKQQQRLNLPYEELQRFQGYRQQLETASKQLAEIIQEGTNEGVLPNNLAAQVEQVSQKLSSQRFRVAVVGEFSQGKSTLLNALLGEEIQPVREIPCSGTVTVLRYGTQKRVICRYKDKREEEIPFEQYKIKAAISEEAALDCVSDELARSNIEEIIFEHPDLELCRSGVEIVDSPGLNEHPDRTAITQQLLKDTDAAIFLMNASRPLTQGERDLIQDLKTQLNGGKTDEAAKNLFVVVNFMDLLRSENGRQQVRQRIERFVQGQNPIIAGENRLHFISAQATLDAIFAGTEDDYLKAFQNFTGSIEKFLTTERGLIKLQQSTTGLNRLIHSCWDELHQFEEILNGKLKVSEEDKQKILEQMGESSGRDVKIKLLADQLVEQAIDEAIASYDEWCEKLDDLIAENSEHWTSNHNQKKKLFQDYAKQFSTDISKEFKLWVDENIKESILPSYLKILNAEIYQEIEAIQRSIQAFDSKTGSNLSDQFDLSLSAAGVKMNLASLSNLDDDTKGIGLFSSLGTGGAVAGALLVFTGLGLVPIAIAGGAAAAVAGWLFGEDEEELKQQIKLEVFEQGLEKFDESAEELFEKVTEYIASVLGERSEAARKVIQQAIALSENFLAQEEKAHQETLEQRQAEKAFLSKKRQELEQVLKNIEAIIPC
;
A
#
# COMPACT_ATOMS: atom_id res chain seq x y z
N MET A 1 1.03 18.14 -21.03
CA MET A 1 0.22 19.06 -21.87
C MET A 1 -1.24 18.90 -21.51
N ASP A 2 -1.93 19.99 -21.18
CA ASP A 2 -3.37 19.97 -20.86
C ASP A 2 -4.20 20.59 -22.00
N ILE A 3 -4.86 19.73 -22.78
CA ILE A 3 -5.66 20.13 -23.96
C ILE A 3 -6.91 20.96 -23.53
N SER A 4 -7.34 20.86 -22.27
CA SER A 4 -8.46 21.66 -21.76
C SER A 4 -8.15 23.17 -21.83
N LEU A 5 -6.87 23.54 -21.68
CA LEU A 5 -6.36 24.92 -21.73
C LEU A 5 -6.25 25.49 -23.16
N VAL A 6 -6.56 24.72 -24.20
CA VAL A 6 -6.59 25.22 -25.58
C VAL A 6 -7.72 26.24 -25.73
N SER A 7 -7.35 27.50 -25.96
CA SER A 7 -8.27 28.62 -26.16
C SER A 7 -8.89 28.62 -27.57
N SER A 8 -9.99 29.34 -27.74
CA SER A 8 -10.58 29.57 -29.08
C SER A 8 -9.60 30.28 -30.02
N GLU A 9 -8.76 31.16 -29.48
CA GLU A 9 -7.70 31.86 -30.23
C GLU A 9 -6.64 30.87 -30.76
N ALA A 10 -6.30 29.83 -30.00
CA ALA A 10 -5.38 28.77 -30.45
C ALA A 10 -5.98 27.95 -31.60
N VAL A 11 -7.28 27.64 -31.53
CA VAL A 11 -8.01 26.93 -32.61
C VAL A 11 -8.05 27.77 -33.89
N ASP A 12 -8.33 29.07 -33.77
CA ASP A 12 -8.36 30.01 -34.91
C ASP A 12 -6.96 30.18 -35.52
N LEU A 13 -5.93 30.30 -34.68
CA LEU A 13 -4.54 30.40 -35.10
C LEU A 13 -4.11 29.14 -35.87
N LEU A 14 -4.40 27.94 -35.34
CA LEU A 14 -4.10 26.68 -36.00
C LEU A 14 -4.89 26.50 -37.30
N SER A 15 -6.14 26.93 -37.34
CA SER A 15 -6.96 26.93 -38.57
C SER A 15 -6.35 27.84 -39.65
N ARG A 16 -5.85 29.02 -39.25
CA ARG A 16 -5.16 29.96 -40.15
C ARG A 16 -3.79 29.43 -40.63
N ILE A 17 -3.05 28.74 -39.76
CA ILE A 17 -1.76 28.13 -40.08
C ILE A 17 -1.93 26.93 -41.03
N THR A 18 -2.95 26.11 -40.83
CA THR A 18 -3.19 24.90 -41.65
C THR A 18 -3.99 25.19 -42.92
N GLY A 19 -4.72 26.31 -42.97
CA GLY A 19 -5.66 26.62 -44.06
C GLY A 19 -6.92 25.76 -44.03
N GLN A 20 -7.16 25.05 -42.93
CA GLN A 20 -8.31 24.17 -42.70
C GLN A 20 -9.15 24.69 -41.53
N LYS A 21 -10.45 24.45 -41.54
CA LYS A 21 -11.32 24.84 -40.43
C LYS A 21 -11.27 23.76 -39.34
N LEU A 22 -10.47 23.98 -38.31
CA LEU A 22 -10.29 23.04 -37.20
C LEU A 22 -11.28 23.32 -36.06
N ARG A 23 -11.66 22.28 -35.31
CA ARG A 23 -12.38 22.39 -34.04
C ARG A 23 -11.49 21.90 -32.90
N LYS A 24 -11.83 22.25 -31.66
CA LYS A 24 -11.06 21.86 -30.46
C LYS A 24 -10.84 20.34 -30.34
N GLN A 25 -11.81 19.53 -30.76
CA GLN A 25 -11.73 18.06 -30.80
C GLN A 25 -10.74 17.51 -31.84
N ASP A 26 -10.36 18.30 -32.84
CA ASP A 26 -9.43 17.90 -33.90
C ASP A 26 -7.95 18.15 -33.48
N LEU A 27 -7.72 18.65 -32.26
CA LEU A 27 -6.40 19.04 -31.74
C LEU A 27 -5.87 18.02 -30.74
N THR A 28 -4.88 17.23 -31.16
CA THR A 28 -4.15 16.30 -30.31
C THR A 28 -2.82 16.91 -29.83
N PRO A 29 -2.21 16.40 -28.74
CA PRO A 29 -0.93 16.92 -28.25
C PRO A 29 0.20 16.93 -29.29
N PRO A 30 0.38 15.90 -30.14
CA PRO A 30 1.34 15.94 -31.24
C PRO A 30 1.08 17.07 -32.24
N VAL A 31 -0.18 17.38 -32.57
CA VAL A 31 -0.54 18.42 -33.55
C VAL A 31 -0.19 19.81 -33.03
N ILE A 32 -0.52 20.09 -31.76
CA ILE A 32 -0.24 21.38 -31.13
C ILE A 32 1.28 21.55 -30.95
N PHE A 33 1.97 20.49 -30.48
CA PHE A 33 3.42 20.51 -30.34
C PHE A 33 4.13 20.72 -31.68
N LEU A 34 3.69 20.02 -32.73
CA LEU A 34 4.27 20.15 -34.07
C LEU A 34 4.12 21.57 -34.62
N ALA A 35 2.98 22.24 -34.38
CA ALA A 35 2.78 23.63 -34.79
C ALA A 35 3.72 24.60 -34.03
N ALA A 36 3.90 24.42 -32.73
CA ALA A 36 4.84 25.22 -31.93
C ALA A 36 6.29 24.96 -32.36
N LEU A 37 6.67 23.69 -32.58
CA LEU A 37 7.98 23.26 -33.04
C LEU A 37 8.32 23.87 -34.41
N ILE A 38 7.43 23.75 -35.39
CA ILE A 38 7.60 24.37 -36.72
C ILE A 38 7.77 25.89 -36.58
N THR A 39 7.03 26.53 -35.67
CA THR A 39 7.12 27.98 -35.44
C THR A 39 8.49 28.38 -34.89
N VAL A 40 8.99 27.69 -33.88
CA VAL A 40 10.32 27.96 -33.29
C VAL A 40 11.44 27.67 -34.29
N LEU A 41 11.43 26.51 -34.95
CA LEU A 41 12.48 26.12 -35.91
C LEU A 41 12.52 27.01 -37.15
N LEU A 42 11.35 27.40 -37.71
CA LEU A 42 11.31 28.37 -38.81
C LEU A 42 11.76 29.76 -38.37
N GLY A 43 11.56 30.11 -37.10
CA GLY A 43 12.12 31.31 -36.50
C GLY A 43 13.63 31.31 -36.59
N VAL A 44 14.27 30.30 -35.98
CA VAL A 44 15.73 30.09 -36.03
C VAL A 44 16.23 30.17 -37.48
N MET A 45 15.61 29.42 -38.39
CA MET A 45 16.03 29.32 -39.80
C MET A 45 15.86 30.60 -40.65
N LEU A 46 14.87 31.47 -40.37
CA LEU A 46 14.51 32.57 -41.27
C LEU A 46 14.91 33.96 -40.75
N LEU A 47 15.52 34.03 -39.57
CA LEU A 47 15.88 35.29 -38.90
C LEU A 47 17.13 35.96 -39.47
N ASP A 48 18.09 35.17 -39.88
CA ASP A 48 19.40 35.61 -40.35
C ASP A 48 19.37 36.11 -41.83
N GLY A 49 18.33 35.70 -42.57
CA GLY A 49 18.08 36.01 -43.98
C GLY A 49 18.80 35.09 -44.97
N ALA A 50 19.55 34.09 -44.51
CA ALA A 50 20.45 33.27 -45.33
C ALA A 50 20.32 31.77 -45.00
N VAL A 51 19.17 31.18 -45.34
CA VAL A 51 18.90 29.75 -45.10
C VAL A 51 19.96 28.84 -45.76
N THR A 52 20.81 28.22 -44.95
CA THR A 52 21.83 27.29 -45.44
C THR A 52 21.22 25.93 -45.82
N ASP A 53 21.91 25.15 -46.65
CA ASP A 53 21.44 23.79 -46.98
C ASP A 53 21.54 22.82 -45.79
N GLU A 54 22.42 23.12 -44.81
CA GLU A 54 22.56 22.35 -43.58
C GLU A 54 21.39 22.62 -42.60
N GLU A 55 20.96 23.87 -42.45
CA GLU A 55 19.74 24.20 -41.69
C GLU A 55 18.49 23.54 -42.27
N LYS A 56 18.34 23.53 -43.61
CA LYS A 56 17.22 22.83 -44.27
C LYS A 56 17.25 21.33 -43.96
N ARG A 57 18.45 20.73 -43.97
CA ARG A 57 18.63 19.31 -43.70
C ARG A 57 18.28 18.99 -42.24
N ARG A 58 18.76 19.77 -41.27
CA ARG A 58 18.45 19.59 -39.84
C ARG A 58 16.99 19.84 -39.53
N TRP A 59 16.40 20.89 -40.11
CA TRP A 59 14.96 21.15 -40.02
C TRP A 59 14.15 19.93 -40.47
N GLN A 60 14.51 19.33 -41.61
CA GLN A 60 13.86 18.09 -42.08
C GLN A 60 14.13 16.89 -41.15
N GLN A 61 15.34 16.75 -40.61
CA GLN A 61 15.67 15.67 -39.67
C GLN A 61 14.86 15.77 -38.39
N THR A 62 14.80 16.95 -37.76
CA THR A 62 14.04 17.20 -36.53
C THR A 62 12.54 16.99 -36.76
N LEU A 63 11.98 17.51 -37.86
CA LEU A 63 10.56 17.28 -38.18
C LEU A 63 10.24 15.80 -38.45
N ASN A 64 11.11 15.07 -39.15
CA ASN A 64 10.89 13.64 -39.42
C ASN A 64 10.88 12.79 -38.15
N ARG A 65 11.47 13.26 -37.04
CA ARG A 65 11.36 12.57 -35.73
C ARG A 65 9.92 12.60 -35.20
N PHE A 66 9.15 13.64 -35.52
CA PHE A 66 7.77 13.85 -35.04
C PHE A 66 6.67 13.50 -36.07
N ILE A 67 7.04 13.01 -37.26
CA ILE A 67 6.11 12.71 -38.36
C ILE A 67 6.21 11.21 -38.74
N PRO A 68 5.42 10.32 -38.11
CA PRO A 68 5.47 8.89 -38.40
C PRO A 68 4.59 8.47 -39.60
N SER A 69 3.61 9.28 -40.02
CA SER A 69 2.61 8.94 -41.05
C SER A 69 2.60 9.90 -42.25
N GLU A 70 2.04 9.46 -43.39
CA GLU A 70 1.87 10.32 -44.58
C GLU A 70 0.94 11.52 -44.31
N ASP A 71 -0.12 11.34 -43.52
CA ASP A 71 -1.07 12.41 -43.17
C ASP A 71 -0.42 13.50 -42.32
N ALA A 72 0.42 13.11 -41.35
CA ALA A 72 1.20 14.06 -40.55
C ALA A 72 2.22 14.82 -41.41
N ARG A 73 2.74 14.19 -42.48
CA ARG A 73 3.65 14.86 -43.43
C ARG A 73 2.91 15.94 -44.22
N GLN A 74 1.71 15.65 -44.72
CA GLN A 74 0.88 16.65 -45.39
C GLN A 74 0.52 17.81 -44.44
N LEU A 75 0.15 17.50 -43.20
CA LEU A 75 -0.17 18.51 -42.19
C LEU A 75 1.04 19.40 -41.87
N SER A 76 2.23 18.81 -41.70
CA SER A 76 3.46 19.57 -41.44
C SER A 76 3.83 20.53 -42.58
N GLN A 77 3.56 20.15 -43.83
CA GLN A 77 3.79 21.00 -45.00
C GLN A 77 2.81 22.18 -45.04
N LEU A 78 1.53 21.93 -44.73
CA LEU A 78 0.52 22.97 -44.61
C LEU A 78 0.89 23.95 -43.48
N MET A 79 1.24 23.43 -42.30
CA MET A 79 1.68 24.23 -41.16
C MET A 79 2.92 25.07 -41.49
N SER A 80 3.95 24.46 -42.11
CA SER A 80 5.17 25.17 -42.49
C SER A 80 4.91 26.30 -43.48
N LYS A 81 4.01 26.07 -44.46
CA LYS A 81 3.59 27.10 -45.41
C LYS A 81 2.83 28.22 -44.70
N GLY A 82 1.87 27.90 -43.84
CA GLY A 82 1.06 28.90 -43.14
C GLY A 82 1.84 29.70 -42.09
N VAL A 83 2.72 29.05 -41.32
CA VAL A 83 3.64 29.74 -40.38
C VAL A 83 4.52 30.74 -41.13
N ARG A 84 5.07 30.34 -42.29
CA ARG A 84 5.89 31.22 -43.14
C ARG A 84 5.09 32.37 -43.73
N GLN A 85 3.92 32.11 -44.32
CA GLN A 85 3.08 33.12 -44.96
C GLN A 85 2.54 34.15 -43.97
N ASN A 86 2.13 33.72 -42.77
CA ASN A 86 1.59 34.58 -41.72
C ASN A 86 2.66 35.20 -40.80
N GLN A 87 3.95 34.86 -41.04
CA GLN A 87 5.11 35.23 -40.21
C GLN A 87 4.89 35.01 -38.71
N VAL A 88 4.27 33.87 -38.35
CA VAL A 88 3.89 33.53 -36.97
C VAL A 88 5.11 33.53 -36.04
N TYR A 89 6.25 33.05 -36.55
CA TYR A 89 7.53 33.00 -35.83
C TYR A 89 8.07 34.37 -35.39
N LYS A 90 7.61 35.48 -35.98
CA LYS A 90 7.95 36.86 -35.55
C LYS A 90 6.99 37.42 -34.50
N LYS A 91 5.86 36.74 -34.25
CA LYS A 91 4.79 37.22 -33.38
C LYS A 91 4.77 36.39 -32.10
N LEU A 92 5.49 36.87 -31.08
CA LEU A 92 5.62 36.17 -29.79
C LEU A 92 4.27 35.82 -29.14
N ASN A 93 3.26 36.68 -29.27
CA ASN A 93 1.91 36.40 -28.73
C ASN A 93 1.26 35.18 -29.39
N GLU A 94 1.49 34.96 -30.69
CA GLU A 94 0.95 33.78 -31.39
C GLU A 94 1.65 32.50 -30.92
N LEU A 95 2.94 32.57 -30.58
CA LEU A 95 3.65 31.44 -29.98
C LEU A 95 3.15 31.13 -28.56
N LEU A 96 2.91 32.16 -27.74
CA LEU A 96 2.34 31.99 -26.39
C LEU A 96 0.95 31.33 -26.44
N ILE A 97 0.14 31.67 -27.43
CA ILE A 97 -1.16 31.03 -27.67
C ILE A 97 -0.98 29.53 -27.98
N LEU A 98 0.03 29.16 -28.78
CA LEU A 98 0.31 27.75 -29.14
C LEU A 98 0.86 26.95 -27.96
N THR A 99 1.66 27.57 -27.09
CA THR A 99 2.34 26.90 -25.98
C THR A 99 1.60 27.02 -24.64
N ALA A 100 0.49 27.75 -24.57
CA ALA A 100 -0.31 27.86 -23.35
C ALA A 100 -0.70 26.48 -22.72
N PRO A 101 -0.99 25.42 -23.51
CA PRO A 101 -1.25 24.08 -22.98
C PRO A 101 -0.04 23.32 -22.42
N PHE A 102 1.19 23.84 -22.61
CA PHE A 102 2.42 23.08 -22.36
C PHE A 102 2.84 23.17 -20.90
N SER A 103 3.25 22.02 -20.35
CA SER A 103 4.00 21.90 -19.10
C SER A 103 5.42 22.43 -19.25
N GLU A 104 6.11 22.62 -18.14
CA GLU A 104 7.51 23.03 -18.12
C GLU A 104 8.41 22.08 -18.92
N SER A 105 8.22 20.76 -18.76
CA SER A 105 8.92 19.72 -19.52
C SER A 105 8.76 19.87 -21.03
N GLU A 106 7.54 20.17 -21.51
CA GLU A 106 7.26 20.33 -22.94
C GLU A 106 7.81 21.64 -23.51
N ARG A 107 7.80 22.74 -22.72
CA ARG A 107 8.44 24.02 -23.10
C ARG A 107 9.95 23.86 -23.20
N LEU A 108 10.56 23.14 -22.24
CA LEU A 108 11.98 22.86 -22.22
C LEU A 108 12.38 21.96 -23.40
N LEU A 109 11.59 20.93 -23.70
CA LEU A 109 11.78 20.07 -24.87
C LEU A 109 11.70 20.87 -26.19
N LEU A 110 10.70 21.75 -26.33
CA LEU A 110 10.53 22.63 -27.49
C LEU A 110 11.75 23.53 -27.73
N ILE A 111 12.27 24.15 -26.66
CA ILE A 111 13.42 25.04 -26.75
C ILE A 111 14.73 24.28 -26.96
N GLY A 112 14.86 23.09 -26.37
CA GLY A 112 15.99 22.20 -26.61
C GLY A 112 16.19 21.89 -28.10
N PHE A 113 15.11 21.63 -28.84
CA PHE A 113 15.20 21.43 -30.30
C PHE A 113 15.60 22.69 -31.08
N GLY A 114 15.24 23.86 -30.57
CA GLY A 114 15.72 25.14 -31.11
C GLY A 114 17.24 25.28 -30.97
N TYR A 115 17.79 24.92 -29.81
CA TYR A 115 19.23 24.91 -29.56
C TYR A 115 19.97 23.84 -30.39
N GLU A 116 19.41 22.62 -30.51
CA GLU A 116 19.96 21.57 -31.38
C GLU A 116 20.08 22.03 -32.85
N MET A 117 19.08 22.80 -33.32
CA MET A 117 19.08 23.34 -34.67
C MET A 117 20.08 24.49 -34.84
N SER A 118 20.18 25.40 -33.87
CA SER A 118 21.06 26.58 -33.95
C SER A 118 22.55 26.22 -33.80
N ALA A 119 22.90 25.17 -33.04
CA ALA A 119 24.28 24.69 -32.89
C ALA A 119 24.75 23.83 -34.09
N ALA A 120 24.41 24.22 -35.32
CA ALA A 120 24.54 23.35 -36.49
C ALA A 120 25.97 23.08 -36.95
N ASP A 121 26.87 24.02 -36.74
CA ASP A 121 28.28 24.00 -37.13
C ASP A 121 29.23 23.99 -35.92
N GLY A 122 28.69 23.85 -34.71
CA GLY A 122 29.43 23.94 -33.45
C GLY A 122 29.65 25.38 -32.96
N ASP A 123 29.10 26.37 -33.66
CA ASP A 123 28.95 27.75 -33.21
C ASP A 123 27.46 28.13 -33.26
N MET A 124 27.04 29.16 -32.54
CA MET A 124 25.64 29.62 -32.56
C MET A 124 25.61 31.06 -33.06
N ASP A 125 24.87 31.34 -34.14
CA ASP A 125 24.70 32.74 -34.60
C ASP A 125 24.04 33.56 -33.48
N ALA A 126 24.64 34.71 -33.18
CA ALA A 126 24.21 35.57 -32.08
C ALA A 126 22.74 36.04 -32.20
N ARG A 127 22.18 36.09 -33.41
CA ARG A 127 20.78 36.46 -33.66
C ARG A 127 19.83 35.30 -33.39
N GLU A 128 20.22 34.07 -33.73
CA GLU A 128 19.44 32.87 -33.42
C GLU A 128 19.41 32.60 -31.92
N LYS A 129 20.57 32.68 -31.26
CA LYS A 129 20.67 32.58 -29.80
C LYS A 129 19.78 33.61 -29.11
N LYS A 130 19.88 34.89 -29.52
CA LYS A 130 19.04 35.96 -28.97
C LYS A 130 17.54 35.72 -29.18
N TYR A 131 17.16 35.08 -30.30
CA TYR A 131 15.77 34.71 -30.55
C TYR A 131 15.28 33.62 -29.59
N LEU A 132 16.07 32.56 -29.38
CA LEU A 132 15.75 31.49 -28.44
C LEU A 132 15.68 32.00 -27.00
N GLU A 133 16.61 32.87 -26.58
CA GLU A 133 16.58 33.53 -25.27
C GLU A 133 15.31 34.37 -25.06
N VAL A 134 14.90 35.13 -26.08
CA VAL A 134 13.67 35.95 -26.01
C VAL A 134 12.43 35.06 -25.89
N ILE A 135 12.39 33.95 -26.61
CA ILE A 135 11.27 32.99 -26.50
C ILE A 135 11.29 32.30 -25.14
N ALA A 136 12.42 31.74 -24.72
CA ALA A 136 12.54 31.00 -23.47
C ALA A 136 12.12 31.86 -22.27
N ASN A 137 12.54 33.13 -22.23
CA ASN A 137 12.11 34.09 -21.20
C ASN A 137 10.60 34.33 -21.21
N ARG A 138 9.96 34.32 -22.39
CA ARG A 138 8.50 34.47 -22.51
C ARG A 138 7.72 33.20 -22.21
N LEU A 139 8.36 32.04 -22.36
CA LEU A 139 7.84 30.74 -21.93
C LEU A 139 8.09 30.44 -20.45
N GLU A 140 8.70 31.39 -19.72
CA GLU A 140 9.01 31.30 -18.29
C GLU A 140 9.99 30.15 -17.97
N ILE A 141 10.90 29.82 -18.89
CA ILE A 141 11.94 28.83 -18.65
C ILE A 141 13.05 29.44 -17.78
N ASN A 142 13.48 28.71 -16.75
CA ASN A 142 14.55 29.14 -15.86
C ASN A 142 15.85 29.41 -16.65
N PRO A 143 16.48 30.60 -16.51
CA PRO A 143 17.75 30.92 -17.18
C PRO A 143 18.88 29.91 -16.90
N GLN A 144 18.87 29.26 -15.75
CA GLN A 144 19.85 28.21 -15.42
C GLN A 144 19.65 26.95 -16.25
N HIS A 145 18.40 26.59 -16.58
CA HIS A 145 18.09 25.47 -17.49
C HIS A 145 18.54 25.76 -18.91
N LEU A 146 18.39 27.02 -19.35
CA LEU A 146 18.90 27.49 -20.63
C LEU A 146 20.41 27.33 -20.73
N ALA A 147 21.14 27.70 -19.66
CA ALA A 147 22.59 27.55 -19.60
C ALA A 147 23.05 26.08 -19.67
N VAL A 148 22.26 25.14 -19.12
CA VAL A 148 22.51 23.69 -19.24
C VAL A 148 22.36 23.23 -20.69
N LEU A 149 21.28 23.64 -21.37
CA LEU A 149 21.04 23.32 -22.79
C LEU A 149 22.17 23.91 -23.66
N GLU A 150 22.53 25.16 -23.42
CA GLU A 150 23.64 25.83 -24.12
C GLU A 150 24.96 25.07 -23.96
N ALA A 151 25.31 24.67 -22.74
CA ALA A 151 26.53 23.92 -22.48
C ALA A 151 26.52 22.53 -23.16
N GLY A 152 25.36 21.89 -23.28
CA GLY A 152 25.20 20.62 -23.98
C GLY A 152 25.52 20.74 -25.48
N PHE A 153 24.98 21.77 -26.15
CA PHE A 153 25.08 21.92 -27.60
C PHE A 153 26.29 22.73 -28.09
N SER A 154 26.84 23.64 -27.27
CA SER A 154 28.00 24.49 -27.64
C SER A 154 29.34 23.99 -27.07
N HIS A 155 29.32 22.99 -26.18
CA HIS A 155 30.49 22.50 -25.41
C HIS A 155 31.29 23.59 -24.67
N GLN A 156 30.70 24.77 -24.45
CA GLN A 156 31.29 25.89 -23.73
C GLN A 156 30.36 26.35 -22.60
N GLY A 157 30.86 26.33 -21.37
CA GLY A 157 30.12 26.83 -20.21
C GLY A 157 30.32 25.99 -18.95
N THR A 158 30.37 26.65 -17.79
CA THR A 158 30.28 25.99 -16.48
C THR A 158 28.81 25.85 -16.09
N VAL A 159 28.36 24.62 -15.89
CA VAL A 159 26.98 24.32 -15.52
C VAL A 159 26.87 24.10 -14.01
N GLU A 160 25.84 24.69 -13.40
CA GLU A 160 25.51 24.46 -12.00
C GLU A 160 24.93 23.04 -11.83
N PRO A 161 25.47 22.19 -10.92
CA PRO A 161 25.04 20.79 -10.80
C PRO A 161 23.55 20.62 -10.49
N ALA A 162 22.96 21.51 -9.69
CA ALA A 162 21.54 21.48 -9.35
C ALA A 162 20.66 21.73 -10.58
N ALA A 163 21.03 22.70 -11.41
CA ALA A 163 20.31 23.00 -12.66
C ALA A 163 20.42 21.86 -13.68
N LEU A 164 21.56 21.15 -13.73
CA LEU A 164 21.72 19.97 -14.59
C LEU A 164 20.79 18.83 -14.17
N GLU A 165 20.67 18.57 -12.86
CA GLU A 165 19.79 17.54 -12.32
C GLU A 165 18.31 17.88 -12.55
N GLU A 166 17.93 19.14 -12.38
CA GLU A 166 16.57 19.60 -12.65
C GLU A 166 16.20 19.48 -14.13
N VAL A 167 17.10 19.87 -15.05
CA VAL A 167 16.90 19.67 -16.50
C VAL A 167 16.80 18.20 -16.86
N GLN A 168 17.63 17.34 -16.26
CA GLN A 168 17.55 15.88 -16.47
C GLN A 168 16.22 15.30 -15.98
N SER A 169 15.71 15.79 -14.85
CA SER A 169 14.39 15.40 -14.32
C SER A 169 13.24 15.90 -15.20
N LEU A 170 13.30 17.14 -15.68
CA LEU A 170 12.28 17.73 -16.55
C LEU A 170 12.23 17.06 -17.93
N LEU A 171 13.36 16.55 -18.42
CA LEU A 171 13.46 15.81 -19.67
C LEU A 171 13.41 14.28 -19.49
N ASP A 172 13.03 13.79 -18.30
CA ASP A 172 12.85 12.35 -18.08
C ASP A 172 11.81 11.79 -19.06
N PRO A 173 12.16 10.77 -19.88
CA PRO A 173 11.24 10.15 -20.83
C PRO A 173 9.91 9.70 -20.22
N ALA A 174 9.90 9.37 -18.92
CA ALA A 174 8.70 8.95 -18.20
C ALA A 174 7.62 10.05 -18.15
N ARG A 175 8.01 11.33 -18.14
CA ARG A 175 7.08 12.47 -18.13
C ARG A 175 6.28 12.61 -19.43
N PHE A 176 6.72 11.96 -20.50
CA PHE A 176 6.11 12.07 -21.82
C PHE A 176 5.23 10.87 -22.21
N HIS A 177 5.07 9.86 -21.34
CA HIS A 177 4.29 8.65 -21.61
C HIS A 177 2.83 8.92 -22.00
N ALA A 178 2.21 9.95 -21.43
CA ALA A 178 0.82 10.30 -21.70
C ALA A 178 0.59 11.08 -23.01
N LEU A 179 1.67 11.50 -23.70
CA LEU A 179 1.58 12.33 -24.91
C LEU A 179 1.63 11.51 -26.20
N ASP A 180 2.75 10.82 -26.44
CA ASP A 180 2.99 9.86 -27.54
C ASP A 180 4.42 9.28 -27.40
N ALA A 181 4.68 8.08 -27.94
CA ALA A 181 6.00 7.46 -27.94
C ALA A 181 7.10 8.31 -28.61
N VAL A 182 6.71 9.16 -29.56
CA VAL A 182 7.60 10.12 -30.23
C VAL A 182 8.25 11.09 -29.23
N PHE A 183 7.53 11.54 -28.21
CA PHE A 183 8.05 12.47 -27.21
C PHE A 183 9.06 11.81 -26.26
N ILE A 184 8.83 10.54 -25.92
CA ILE A 184 9.75 9.73 -25.12
C ILE A 184 11.09 9.61 -25.85
N LYS A 185 11.05 9.34 -27.16
CA LYS A 185 12.26 9.26 -27.99
C LYS A 185 12.97 10.63 -28.08
N ALA A 186 12.21 11.69 -28.32
CA ALA A 186 12.71 13.06 -28.38
C ALA A 186 13.43 13.49 -27.09
N ALA A 187 12.86 13.15 -25.93
CA ALA A 187 13.44 13.44 -24.64
C ALA A 187 14.75 12.67 -24.40
N ASN A 188 14.78 11.37 -24.74
CA ASN A 188 16.01 10.56 -24.69
C ASN A 188 17.13 11.11 -25.58
N ASP A 189 16.80 11.49 -26.81
CA ASP A 189 17.78 12.03 -27.77
C ASP A 189 18.39 13.33 -27.23
N LEU A 190 17.58 14.18 -26.60
CA LEU A 190 18.05 15.45 -26.04
C LEU A 190 18.90 15.25 -24.78
N LEU A 191 18.52 14.33 -23.89
CA LEU A 191 19.30 13.95 -22.70
C LEU A 191 20.69 13.45 -23.06
N ALA A 192 20.84 12.74 -24.18
CA ALA A 192 22.12 12.19 -24.63
C ALA A 192 23.16 13.27 -25.00
N VAL A 193 22.73 14.51 -25.26
CA VAL A 193 23.60 15.62 -25.68
C VAL A 193 23.97 16.54 -24.50
N LEU A 194 23.34 16.38 -23.33
CA LEU A 194 23.62 17.20 -22.15
C LEU A 194 25.01 16.89 -21.54
N PRO A 195 25.63 17.86 -20.84
CA PRO A 195 26.94 17.65 -20.22
C PRO A 195 26.93 16.49 -19.22
N ALA A 196 27.92 15.59 -19.34
CA ALA A 196 28.08 14.48 -18.39
C ALA A 196 28.49 14.99 -17.00
N LYS A 197 27.95 14.36 -15.94
CA LYS A 197 28.29 14.66 -14.54
C LYS A 197 29.82 14.62 -14.33
N SER A 198 30.36 15.60 -13.60
CA SER A 198 31.80 15.76 -13.41
C SER A 198 32.46 14.54 -12.76
N LYS A 199 33.73 14.26 -13.09
CA LYS A 199 34.50 13.07 -12.64
C LYS A 199 34.62 12.89 -11.12
N GLN A 200 34.25 13.89 -10.30
CA GLN A 200 34.16 13.74 -8.84
C GLN A 200 32.89 12.99 -8.39
N GLN A 201 31.80 13.02 -9.17
CA GLN A 201 30.57 12.24 -8.93
C GLN A 201 30.60 10.85 -9.59
N ALA A 202 31.51 10.60 -10.54
CA ALA A 202 31.71 9.27 -11.11
C ALA A 202 32.20 8.21 -10.08
N LYS A 203 32.68 8.64 -8.91
CA LYS A 203 32.95 7.74 -7.78
C LYS A 203 31.68 7.23 -7.07
N GLN A 204 30.53 7.88 -7.21
CA GLN A 204 29.26 7.43 -6.62
C GLN A 204 28.54 6.32 -7.42
N GLN A 205 29.10 5.86 -8.55
CA GLN A 205 28.52 4.80 -9.39
C GLN A 205 29.28 3.47 -9.39
N GLN A 206 30.34 3.32 -8.59
CA GLN A 206 30.79 2.00 -8.16
C GLN A 206 30.02 1.60 -6.88
N ARG A 207 28.69 1.57 -6.95
CA ARG A 207 27.86 1.06 -5.85
C ARG A 207 27.85 -0.46 -5.94
N LEU A 208 28.14 -1.13 -4.83
CA LEU A 208 27.81 -2.54 -4.66
C LEU A 208 26.29 -2.64 -4.52
N ASN A 209 25.60 -3.12 -5.56
CA ASN A 209 24.18 -3.46 -5.43
C ASN A 209 24.08 -4.71 -4.56
N LEU A 210 23.27 -4.66 -3.49
CA LEU A 210 22.89 -5.85 -2.74
C LEU A 210 21.97 -6.70 -3.63
N PRO A 211 22.37 -7.92 -4.03
CA PRO A 211 21.57 -8.73 -4.93
C PRO A 211 20.50 -9.50 -4.13
N TYR A 212 19.23 -9.06 -4.24
CA TYR A 212 18.07 -9.74 -3.65
C TYR A 212 17.51 -10.81 -4.61
N GLU A 213 18.35 -11.77 -5.00
CA GLU A 213 18.06 -12.73 -6.08
C GLU A 213 16.91 -13.70 -5.77
N GLU A 214 16.75 -14.16 -4.53
CA GLU A 214 15.66 -15.06 -4.17
C GLU A 214 14.31 -14.34 -4.19
N LEU A 215 14.27 -13.09 -3.73
CA LEU A 215 13.09 -12.22 -3.80
C LEU A 215 12.73 -11.93 -5.26
N GLN A 216 13.71 -11.59 -6.10
CA GLN A 216 13.48 -11.40 -7.54
C GLN A 216 12.94 -12.68 -8.20
N ARG A 217 13.51 -13.84 -7.86
CA ARG A 217 13.01 -15.15 -8.33
C ARG A 217 11.57 -15.40 -7.85
N PHE A 218 11.27 -15.05 -6.60
CA PHE A 218 9.92 -15.13 -6.04
C PHE A 218 8.93 -14.21 -6.79
N GLN A 219 9.34 -12.99 -7.14
CA GLN A 219 8.53 -12.11 -8.00
C GLN A 219 8.24 -12.76 -9.36
N GLY A 220 9.19 -13.51 -9.91
CA GLY A 220 9.00 -14.32 -11.11
C GLY A 220 7.87 -15.36 -10.97
N TYR A 221 7.84 -16.11 -9.87
CA TYR A 221 6.73 -17.05 -9.59
C TYR A 221 5.38 -16.33 -9.47
N ARG A 222 5.35 -15.17 -8.77
CA ARG A 222 4.13 -14.36 -8.67
C ARG A 222 3.65 -13.89 -10.04
N GLN A 223 4.54 -13.40 -10.89
CA GLN A 223 4.21 -12.93 -12.24
C GLN A 223 3.70 -14.08 -13.14
N GLN A 224 4.24 -15.29 -12.98
CA GLN A 224 3.71 -16.47 -13.67
C GLN A 224 2.28 -16.79 -13.21
N LEU A 225 1.99 -16.72 -11.90
CA LEU A 225 0.62 -16.87 -11.39
C LEU A 225 -0.31 -15.75 -11.86
N GLU A 226 0.16 -14.50 -11.93
CA GLU A 226 -0.63 -13.38 -12.46
C GLU A 226 -0.98 -13.62 -13.94
N THR A 227 -0.05 -14.18 -14.71
CA THR A 227 -0.28 -14.57 -16.11
C THR A 227 -1.30 -15.69 -16.21
N ALA A 228 -1.18 -16.73 -15.37
CA ALA A 228 -2.16 -17.81 -15.31
C ALA A 228 -3.56 -17.31 -14.89
N SER A 229 -3.63 -16.38 -13.93
CA SER A 229 -4.87 -15.75 -13.49
C SER A 229 -5.52 -14.94 -14.61
N LYS A 230 -4.74 -14.21 -15.42
CA LYS A 230 -5.24 -13.48 -16.59
C LYS A 230 -5.78 -14.42 -17.66
N GLN A 231 -5.05 -15.49 -17.98
CA GLN A 231 -5.51 -16.52 -18.91
C GLN A 231 -6.82 -17.15 -18.43
N LEU A 232 -6.92 -17.48 -17.15
CA LEU A 232 -8.15 -17.99 -16.56
C LEU A 232 -9.30 -16.98 -16.68
N ALA A 233 -9.05 -15.69 -16.43
CA ALA A 233 -10.05 -14.65 -16.56
C ALA A 233 -10.55 -14.49 -18.00
N GLU A 234 -9.66 -14.58 -19.00
CA GLU A 234 -10.03 -14.58 -20.41
C GLU A 234 -10.91 -15.79 -20.77
N ILE A 235 -10.54 -17.00 -20.31
CA ILE A 235 -11.33 -18.22 -20.52
C ILE A 235 -12.73 -18.08 -19.89
N ILE A 236 -12.80 -17.58 -18.66
CA ILE A 236 -14.06 -17.34 -17.95
C ILE A 236 -14.90 -16.32 -18.72
N GLN A 237 -14.32 -15.18 -19.11
CA GLN A 237 -15.04 -14.13 -19.83
C GLN A 237 -15.61 -14.63 -21.17
N GLU A 238 -14.84 -15.40 -21.93
CA GLU A 238 -15.32 -16.00 -23.18
C GLU A 238 -16.46 -17.00 -22.92
N GLY A 239 -16.32 -17.88 -21.91
CA GLY A 239 -17.39 -18.83 -21.55
C GLY A 239 -18.65 -18.14 -21.04
N THR A 240 -18.51 -17.02 -20.34
CA THR A 240 -19.63 -16.20 -19.87
C THR A 240 -20.33 -15.47 -21.02
N ASN A 241 -19.58 -14.91 -21.97
CA ASN A 241 -20.16 -14.28 -23.16
C ASN A 241 -20.97 -15.27 -24.02
N GLU A 242 -20.54 -16.54 -24.05
CA GLU A 242 -21.25 -17.62 -24.72
C GLU A 242 -22.37 -18.24 -23.86
N GLY A 243 -22.63 -17.74 -22.64
CA GLY A 243 -23.69 -18.25 -21.76
C GLY A 243 -23.44 -19.68 -21.24
N VAL A 244 -22.18 -20.10 -21.20
CA VAL A 244 -21.76 -21.42 -20.72
C VAL A 244 -21.32 -21.35 -19.26
N LEU A 245 -20.54 -20.33 -18.91
CA LEU A 245 -20.02 -20.12 -17.56
C LEU A 245 -20.77 -18.99 -16.84
N PRO A 246 -21.00 -19.11 -15.52
CA PRO A 246 -21.72 -18.09 -14.77
C PRO A 246 -20.90 -16.80 -14.59
N ASN A 247 -21.59 -15.65 -14.57
CA ASN A 247 -20.99 -14.32 -14.42
C ASN A 247 -20.20 -14.14 -13.11
N ASN A 248 -20.56 -14.87 -12.06
CA ASN A 248 -19.91 -14.75 -10.75
C ASN A 248 -18.45 -15.23 -10.75
N LEU A 249 -18.04 -16.12 -11.66
CA LEU A 249 -16.67 -16.60 -11.76
C LEU A 249 -15.72 -15.49 -12.22
N ALA A 250 -16.21 -14.57 -13.06
CA ALA A 250 -15.43 -13.41 -13.52
C ALA A 250 -15.07 -12.49 -12.34
N ALA A 251 -16.05 -12.20 -11.47
CA ALA A 251 -15.79 -11.42 -10.27
C ALA A 251 -14.82 -12.14 -9.30
N GLN A 252 -14.94 -13.46 -9.17
CA GLN A 252 -14.07 -14.23 -8.28
C GLN A 252 -12.62 -14.31 -8.77
N VAL A 253 -12.39 -14.51 -10.08
CA VAL A 253 -11.02 -14.52 -10.62
C VAL A 253 -10.39 -13.13 -10.55
N GLU A 254 -11.19 -12.08 -10.71
CA GLU A 254 -10.72 -10.70 -10.55
C GLU A 254 -10.29 -10.41 -9.09
N GLN A 255 -11.06 -10.88 -8.09
CA GLN A 255 -10.66 -10.77 -6.69
C GLN A 255 -9.33 -11.48 -6.40
N VAL A 256 -9.13 -12.70 -6.92
CA VAL A 256 -7.88 -13.43 -6.77
C VAL A 256 -6.72 -12.69 -7.46
N SER A 257 -6.95 -12.18 -8.68
CA SER A 257 -5.98 -11.39 -9.45
C SER A 257 -5.57 -10.11 -8.72
N GLN A 258 -6.54 -9.36 -8.19
CA GLN A 258 -6.28 -8.14 -7.42
C GLN A 258 -5.44 -8.44 -6.18
N LYS A 259 -5.82 -9.47 -5.41
CA LYS A 259 -5.08 -9.90 -4.21
C LYS A 259 -3.64 -10.33 -4.54
N LEU A 260 -3.44 -11.02 -5.67
CA LEU A 260 -2.12 -11.44 -6.11
C LEU A 260 -1.25 -10.23 -6.52
N SER A 261 -1.83 -9.27 -7.26
CA SER A 261 -1.14 -8.08 -7.74
C SER A 261 -0.74 -7.10 -6.64
N SER A 262 -1.57 -6.96 -5.60
CA SER A 262 -1.33 -6.09 -4.45
C SER A 262 -0.45 -6.73 -3.37
N GLN A 263 -0.14 -8.03 -3.49
CA GLN A 263 0.62 -8.76 -2.50
C GLN A 263 2.06 -8.24 -2.41
N ARG A 264 2.43 -7.70 -1.25
CA ARG A 264 3.78 -7.29 -0.88
C ARG A 264 4.17 -7.95 0.44
N PHE A 265 5.48 -8.02 0.71
CA PHE A 265 5.98 -8.39 2.04
C PHE A 265 6.14 -7.16 2.89
N ARG A 266 5.51 -7.12 4.06
CA ARG A 266 5.63 -5.96 4.97
C ARG A 266 6.64 -6.29 6.07
N VAL A 267 7.71 -5.49 6.16
CA VAL A 267 8.79 -5.67 7.14
C VAL A 267 8.84 -4.46 8.07
N ALA A 268 8.53 -4.65 9.34
CA ALA A 268 8.59 -3.58 10.33
C ALA A 268 9.97 -3.49 10.98
N VAL A 269 10.54 -2.29 11.10
CA VAL A 269 11.78 -2.04 11.84
C VAL A 269 11.45 -1.35 13.14
N VAL A 270 11.82 -1.97 14.25
CA VAL A 270 11.46 -1.58 15.61
C VAL A 270 12.71 -1.45 16.48
N GLY A 271 12.77 -0.43 17.31
CA GLY A 271 13.84 -0.27 18.30
C GLY A 271 13.75 1.06 19.04
N GLU A 272 14.50 1.18 20.12
CA GLU A 272 14.60 2.43 20.89
C GLU A 272 15.17 3.58 20.04
N PHE A 273 15.10 4.81 20.57
CA PHE A 273 15.76 5.96 19.95
C PHE A 273 17.28 5.73 19.83
N SER A 274 17.86 6.27 18.77
CA SER A 274 19.32 6.27 18.54
C SER A 274 19.98 4.88 18.47
N GLN A 275 19.21 3.83 18.14
CA GLN A 275 19.75 2.49 17.89
C GLN A 275 20.28 2.27 16.45
N GLY A 276 20.24 3.32 15.62
CA GLY A 276 20.69 3.29 14.23
C GLY A 276 19.64 2.74 13.26
N LYS A 277 18.34 2.91 13.54
CA LYS A 277 17.24 2.50 12.65
C LYS A 277 17.34 3.15 11.27
N SER A 278 17.45 4.47 11.22
CA SER A 278 17.60 5.22 9.95
C SER A 278 18.87 4.80 9.19
N THR A 279 19.98 4.56 9.90
CA THR A 279 21.22 4.06 9.29
C THR A 279 21.06 2.64 8.74
N LEU A 280 20.36 1.75 9.45
CA LEU A 280 20.02 0.41 8.98
C LEU A 280 19.15 0.47 7.72
N LEU A 281 18.14 1.34 7.71
CA LEU A 281 17.30 1.56 6.53
C LEU A 281 18.16 2.05 5.37
N ASN A 282 18.99 3.08 5.55
CA ASN A 282 19.88 3.55 4.49
C ASN A 282 20.84 2.46 3.98
N ALA A 283 21.35 1.59 4.87
CA ALA A 283 22.17 0.44 4.47
C ALA A 283 21.38 -0.64 3.71
N LEU A 284 20.12 -0.90 4.09
CA LEU A 284 19.22 -1.81 3.37
C LEU A 284 18.82 -1.25 1.99
N LEU A 285 18.68 0.07 1.88
CA LEU A 285 18.28 0.74 0.65
C LEU A 285 19.47 1.02 -0.28
N GLY A 286 20.69 1.04 0.24
CA GLY A 286 21.90 1.41 -0.51
C GLY A 286 21.97 2.91 -0.86
N GLU A 287 21.15 3.74 -0.22
CA GLU A 287 21.04 5.19 -0.44
C GLU A 287 20.69 5.90 0.87
N GLU A 288 21.19 7.12 1.07
CA GLU A 288 20.84 7.98 2.22
C GLU A 288 19.51 8.70 1.97
N ILE A 289 18.42 7.98 2.18
CA ILE A 289 17.05 8.49 1.97
C ILE A 289 16.43 8.95 3.29
N GLN A 290 16.64 8.18 4.36
CA GLN A 290 16.13 8.50 5.68
C GLN A 290 17.05 9.53 6.36
N PRO A 291 16.52 10.66 6.87
CA PRO A 291 17.32 11.64 7.58
C PRO A 291 17.91 11.00 8.84
N VAL A 292 19.24 11.04 8.97
CA VAL A 292 19.96 10.64 10.19
C VAL A 292 20.15 11.90 11.03
N ARG A 293 19.34 12.10 12.08
CA ARG A 293 19.55 13.19 13.06
C ARG A 293 19.84 12.63 14.45
N GLU A 294 20.52 13.42 15.27
CA GLU A 294 20.72 13.16 16.70
C GLU A 294 19.45 13.45 17.54
N ILE A 295 18.46 14.13 16.94
CA ILE A 295 17.17 14.57 17.52
C ILE A 295 16.07 13.58 17.07
N PRO A 296 15.07 13.23 17.92
CA PRO A 296 13.97 12.32 17.59
C PRO A 296 13.37 12.56 16.20
N CYS A 297 13.54 11.58 15.31
CA CYS A 297 12.92 11.55 14.00
C CYS A 297 11.77 10.56 14.03
N SER A 298 10.65 10.94 13.40
CA SER A 298 9.43 10.17 13.29
C SER A 298 8.64 10.07 14.60
N GLY A 299 7.52 10.77 14.62
CA GLY A 299 6.38 10.38 15.44
C GLY A 299 5.33 9.58 14.64
N THR A 300 5.32 9.69 13.31
CA THR A 300 4.33 9.06 12.43
C THR A 300 4.91 7.87 11.68
N VAL A 301 4.18 6.75 11.64
CA VAL A 301 4.58 5.54 10.90
C VAL A 301 4.93 5.90 9.46
N THR A 302 6.13 5.54 9.02
CA THR A 302 6.61 5.78 7.65
C THR A 302 6.73 4.47 6.90
N VAL A 303 6.16 4.39 5.71
CA VAL A 303 6.20 3.22 4.83
C VAL A 303 7.07 3.52 3.62
N LEU A 304 8.19 2.84 3.50
CA LEU A 304 9.06 2.86 2.33
C LEU A 304 8.61 1.77 1.35
N ARG A 305 8.24 2.15 0.14
CA ARG A 305 7.85 1.20 -0.91
C ARG A 305 8.38 1.60 -2.28
N TYR A 306 8.35 0.65 -3.20
CA TYR A 306 8.70 0.91 -4.58
C TYR A 306 7.65 1.82 -5.24
N GLY A 307 8.12 2.84 -5.95
CA GLY A 307 7.29 3.67 -6.81
C GLY A 307 8.05 4.02 -8.08
N THR A 308 7.33 4.33 -9.16
CA THR A 308 7.95 4.70 -10.44
C THR A 308 8.63 6.06 -10.40
N GLN A 309 8.33 6.89 -9.40
CA GLN A 309 8.87 8.23 -9.19
C GLN A 309 9.14 8.45 -7.70
N LYS A 310 10.06 9.37 -7.39
CA LYS A 310 10.32 9.79 -6.00
C LYS A 310 9.18 10.71 -5.56
N ARG A 311 8.33 10.24 -4.65
CA ARG A 311 7.21 11.03 -4.11
C ARG A 311 6.87 10.64 -2.68
N VAL A 312 6.21 11.56 -1.98
CA VAL A 312 5.76 11.35 -0.61
C VAL A 312 4.27 11.54 -0.54
N ILE A 313 3.57 10.54 0.00
CA ILE A 313 2.11 10.53 0.10
C ILE A 313 1.77 10.50 1.59
N CYS A 314 1.00 11.49 2.04
CA CYS A 314 0.48 11.57 3.38
C CYS A 314 -0.91 10.93 3.40
N ARG A 315 -1.09 9.85 4.17
CA ARG A 315 -2.39 9.20 4.38
C ARG A 315 -2.95 9.61 5.74
N TYR A 316 -4.15 10.15 5.74
CA TYR A 316 -4.84 10.63 6.93
C TYR A 316 -5.79 9.57 7.50
N LYS A 317 -6.15 9.70 8.78
CA LYS A 317 -7.04 8.76 9.49
C LYS A 317 -8.44 8.65 8.85
N ASP A 318 -8.89 9.71 8.18
CA ASP A 318 -10.13 9.76 7.38
C ASP A 318 -10.01 9.08 5.99
N LYS A 319 -8.90 8.39 5.74
CA LYS A 319 -8.55 7.72 4.48
C LYS A 319 -8.27 8.65 3.30
N ARG A 320 -8.16 9.97 3.52
CA ARG A 320 -7.69 10.90 2.50
C ARG A 320 -6.20 10.69 2.24
N GLU A 321 -5.79 10.78 0.97
CA GLU A 321 -4.39 10.77 0.56
C GLU A 321 -4.01 12.10 -0.10
N GLU A 322 -2.82 12.60 0.22
CA GLU A 322 -2.29 13.85 -0.33
C GLU A 322 -0.81 13.69 -0.67
N GLU A 323 -0.43 13.97 -1.91
CA GLU A 323 0.98 14.05 -2.28
C GLU A 323 1.60 15.35 -1.75
N ILE A 324 2.69 15.22 -1.00
CA ILE A 324 3.40 16.34 -0.39
C ILE A 324 4.81 16.49 -0.99
N PRO A 325 5.33 17.71 -1.15
CA PRO A 325 6.71 17.93 -1.56
C PRO A 325 7.73 17.28 -0.60
N PHE A 326 8.86 16.80 -1.11
CA PHE A 326 9.91 16.16 -0.31
C PHE A 326 10.47 17.05 0.82
N GLU A 327 10.53 18.36 0.61
CA GLU A 327 10.96 19.27 1.68
C GLU A 327 9.95 19.34 2.83
N GLN A 328 8.66 19.14 2.54
CA GLN A 328 7.63 19.01 3.58
C GLN A 328 7.67 17.65 4.27
N TYR A 329 8.15 16.60 3.60
CA TYR A 329 8.38 15.30 4.24
C TYR A 329 9.37 15.41 5.40
N LYS A 330 10.51 16.10 5.21
CA LYS A 330 11.49 16.30 6.29
C LYS A 330 10.94 17.07 7.49
N ILE A 331 9.91 17.88 7.28
CA ILE A 331 9.26 18.67 8.34
C ILE A 331 8.16 17.85 9.01
N LYS A 332 7.29 17.18 8.24
CA LYS A 332 6.16 16.39 8.74
C LYS A 332 6.56 15.04 9.34
N ALA A 333 7.66 14.44 8.86
CA ALA A 333 8.22 13.23 9.42
C ALA A 333 9.20 13.51 10.58
N ALA A 334 9.63 14.76 10.77
CA ALA A 334 10.41 15.16 11.93
C ALA A 334 9.48 15.66 13.04
N ILE A 335 9.84 15.40 14.29
CA ILE A 335 9.23 16.07 15.44
C ILE A 335 9.85 17.48 15.53
N SER A 336 9.06 18.49 15.92
CA SER A 336 9.58 19.86 16.06
C SER A 336 10.72 19.92 17.10
N GLU A 337 11.68 20.82 16.90
CA GLU A 337 12.85 20.99 17.79
C GLU A 337 12.44 21.31 19.23
N GLU A 338 11.30 21.99 19.39
CA GLU A 338 10.67 22.36 20.66
C GLU A 338 9.99 21.15 21.33
N ALA A 339 9.30 20.28 20.57
CA ALA A 339 8.66 19.07 21.11
C ALA A 339 9.68 17.97 21.50
N ALA A 340 10.83 17.92 20.83
CA ALA A 340 11.94 17.02 21.18
C ALA A 340 12.58 17.33 22.55
N LEU A 341 12.39 18.55 23.07
CA LEU A 341 12.96 18.99 24.35
C LEU A 341 11.97 18.96 25.51
N ASP A 342 10.66 19.12 25.26
CA ASP A 342 9.68 19.38 26.32
C ASP A 342 8.53 18.36 26.47
N CYS A 343 8.19 17.54 25.46
CA CYS A 343 7.35 16.32 25.50
C CYS A 343 6.87 15.93 24.08
N VAL A 344 7.36 14.82 23.53
CA VAL A 344 7.04 14.29 22.19
C VAL A 344 5.56 13.85 22.03
N SER A 345 4.86 13.60 23.14
CA SER A 345 3.52 12.97 23.20
C SER A 345 2.37 13.83 22.67
N ASP A 346 2.41 15.14 22.87
CA ASP A 346 1.25 16.02 22.62
C ASP A 346 1.05 16.37 21.13
N GLU A 347 2.15 16.47 20.37
CA GLU A 347 2.12 16.74 18.93
C GLU A 347 1.65 15.50 18.14
N LEU A 348 1.89 14.30 18.68
CA LEU A 348 1.56 13.04 18.04
C LEU A 348 0.11 12.60 18.22
N ALA A 349 -0.43 12.74 19.43
CA ALA A 349 -1.83 12.45 19.70
C ALA A 349 -2.79 13.34 18.87
N ARG A 350 -2.37 14.58 18.54
CA ARG A 350 -3.13 15.55 17.73
C ARG A 350 -2.95 15.39 16.22
N SER A 351 -2.09 14.48 15.77
CA SER A 351 -1.88 14.28 14.33
C SER A 351 -3.03 13.49 13.70
N ASN A 352 -3.61 14.07 12.66
CA ASN A 352 -4.61 13.41 11.81
C ASN A 352 -3.96 12.46 10.79
N ILE A 353 -2.63 12.32 10.80
CA ILE A 353 -1.88 11.49 9.85
C ILE A 353 -1.86 10.05 10.37
N GLU A 354 -2.34 9.11 9.54
CA GLU A 354 -2.29 7.67 9.82
C GLU A 354 -0.90 7.11 9.48
N GLU A 355 -0.38 7.42 8.29
CA GLU A 355 0.96 7.02 7.87
C GLU A 355 1.49 7.93 6.74
N ILE A 356 2.82 7.94 6.59
CA ILE A 356 3.50 8.64 5.50
C ILE A 356 4.15 7.60 4.60
N ILE A 357 3.78 7.58 3.33
CA ILE A 357 4.30 6.65 2.33
C ILE A 357 5.38 7.35 1.52
N PHE A 358 6.57 6.78 1.50
CA PHE A 358 7.70 7.20 0.68
C PHE A 358 7.88 6.23 -0.48
N GLU A 359 7.64 6.71 -1.70
CA GLU A 359 7.81 5.96 -2.93
C GLU A 359 9.10 6.34 -3.63
N HIS A 360 9.87 5.33 -4.06
CA HIS A 360 11.16 5.58 -4.69
C HIS A 360 11.58 4.46 -5.67
N PRO A 361 12.09 4.80 -6.87
CA PRO A 361 12.34 3.83 -7.95
C PRO A 361 13.62 3.01 -7.79
N ASP A 362 14.60 3.54 -7.06
CA ASP A 362 15.93 2.91 -6.89
C ASP A 362 16.02 2.03 -5.64
N LEU A 363 14.91 1.76 -4.95
CA LEU A 363 14.90 0.88 -3.78
C LEU A 363 14.89 -0.58 -4.22
N GLU A 364 16.06 -1.21 -4.32
CA GLU A 364 16.18 -2.58 -4.86
C GLU A 364 15.42 -3.63 -4.03
N LEU A 365 15.48 -3.52 -2.69
CA LEU A 365 14.69 -4.37 -1.79
C LEU A 365 13.19 -4.19 -2.04
N CYS A 366 12.73 -2.95 -2.19
CA CYS A 366 11.32 -2.66 -2.39
C CYS A 366 10.82 -3.01 -3.80
N ARG A 367 11.67 -2.82 -4.82
CA ARG A 367 11.45 -3.29 -6.20
C ARG A 367 11.24 -4.80 -6.23
N SER A 368 11.90 -5.52 -5.32
CA SER A 368 11.76 -6.96 -5.13
C SER A 368 10.52 -7.38 -4.31
N GLY A 369 9.58 -6.45 -4.09
CA GLY A 369 8.25 -6.72 -3.52
C GLY A 369 8.14 -6.57 -2.01
N VAL A 370 9.06 -5.84 -1.38
CA VAL A 370 9.08 -5.57 0.06
C VAL A 370 8.65 -4.12 0.37
N GLU A 371 7.83 -3.94 1.39
CA GLU A 371 7.53 -2.65 1.99
C GLU A 371 8.19 -2.61 3.37
N ILE A 372 8.95 -1.55 3.64
CA ILE A 372 9.60 -1.37 4.94
C ILE A 372 8.80 -0.37 5.74
N VAL A 373 8.40 -0.75 6.95
CA VAL A 373 7.68 0.10 7.87
C VAL A 373 8.65 0.56 8.94
N ASP A 374 8.96 1.85 8.95
CA ASP A 374 9.80 2.47 9.98
C ASP A 374 8.95 2.91 11.17
N SER A 375 9.34 2.47 12.37
CA SER A 375 8.67 2.86 13.60
C SER A 375 9.24 4.17 14.15
N PRO A 376 8.39 5.05 14.69
CA PRO A 376 8.88 6.10 15.59
C PRO A 376 9.64 5.47 16.76
N GLY A 377 10.51 6.23 17.44
CA GLY A 377 11.19 5.71 18.62
C GLY A 377 10.19 5.42 19.74
N LEU A 378 10.02 4.14 20.06
CA LEU A 378 8.88 3.67 20.84
C LEU A 378 8.93 4.01 22.35
N ASN A 379 10.05 4.51 22.87
CA ASN A 379 10.26 4.62 24.33
C ASN A 379 9.65 5.85 25.01
N GLU A 380 9.35 6.92 24.26
CA GLU A 380 8.91 8.20 24.85
C GLU A 380 7.42 8.48 24.61
N HIS A 381 6.70 7.57 23.95
CA HIS A 381 5.27 7.71 23.69
C HIS A 381 4.44 7.02 24.80
N PRO A 382 3.42 7.69 25.38
CA PRO A 382 2.53 7.09 26.37
C PRO A 382 1.81 5.84 25.81
N ASP A 383 1.40 5.90 24.53
CA ASP A 383 0.70 4.79 23.84
C ASP A 383 1.63 3.86 23.04
N ARG A 384 2.83 3.55 23.58
CA ARG A 384 3.84 2.70 22.91
C ARG A 384 3.25 1.41 22.36
N THR A 385 2.41 0.76 23.16
CA THR A 385 1.78 -0.53 22.82
C THR A 385 0.92 -0.40 21.58
N ALA A 386 0.17 0.68 21.45
CA ALA A 386 -0.73 0.89 20.32
C ALA A 386 0.00 1.18 19.02
N ILE A 387 1.00 2.05 19.07
CA ILE A 387 1.84 2.36 17.90
C ILE A 387 2.54 1.08 17.44
N THR A 388 3.08 0.31 18.38
CA THR A 388 3.71 -0.99 18.09
C THR A 388 2.69 -1.95 17.45
N GLN A 389 1.48 -2.04 17.98
CA GLN A 389 0.43 -2.89 17.41
C GLN A 389 0.03 -2.43 16.00
N GLN A 390 -0.12 -1.12 15.77
CA GLN A 390 -0.52 -0.56 14.48
C GLN A 390 0.56 -0.80 13.43
N LEU A 391 1.83 -0.65 13.84
CA LEU A 391 3.00 -0.95 13.02
C LEU A 391 3.05 -2.44 12.65
N LEU A 392 2.78 -3.33 13.60
CA LEU A 392 2.81 -4.77 13.41
C LEU A 392 1.59 -5.32 12.65
N LYS A 393 0.55 -4.52 12.42
CA LYS A 393 -0.60 -4.91 11.62
C LYS A 393 -0.14 -5.33 10.22
N ASP A 394 -0.57 -6.51 9.78
CA ASP A 394 -0.23 -7.08 8.47
C ASP A 394 1.29 -7.26 8.20
N THR A 395 2.11 -7.27 9.26
CA THR A 395 3.56 -7.44 9.16
C THR A 395 3.94 -8.91 8.94
N ASP A 396 4.75 -9.17 7.92
CA ASP A 396 5.31 -10.50 7.64
C ASP A 396 6.56 -10.80 8.46
N ALA A 397 7.39 -9.78 8.72
CA ALA A 397 8.60 -9.88 9.53
C ALA A 397 8.80 -8.60 10.37
N ALA A 398 9.16 -8.74 11.63
CA ALA A 398 9.61 -7.64 12.48
C ALA A 398 11.11 -7.73 12.71
N ILE A 399 11.83 -6.63 12.56
CA ILE A 399 13.24 -6.48 12.90
C ILE A 399 13.33 -5.65 14.17
N PHE A 400 13.78 -6.26 15.26
CA PHE A 400 14.11 -5.58 16.50
C PHE A 400 15.59 -5.19 16.54
N LEU A 401 15.87 -3.89 16.60
CA LEU A 401 17.22 -3.33 16.61
C LEU A 401 17.70 -3.03 18.03
N MET A 402 18.87 -3.58 18.38
CA MET A 402 19.49 -3.50 19.71
C MET A 402 20.89 -2.90 19.64
N ASN A 403 21.32 -2.21 20.70
CA ASN A 403 22.68 -1.68 20.81
C ASN A 403 23.72 -2.72 21.26
N ALA A 404 24.79 -2.98 20.49
CA ALA A 404 25.88 -3.84 20.95
C ALA A 404 26.68 -3.26 22.13
N SER A 405 26.77 -1.93 22.25
CA SER A 405 27.57 -1.26 23.30
C SER A 405 26.83 -1.17 24.63
N ARG A 406 25.49 -1.18 24.60
CA ARG A 406 24.61 -1.14 25.78
C ARG A 406 23.44 -2.12 25.63
N PRO A 407 23.71 -3.43 25.45
CA PRO A 407 22.65 -4.38 25.14
C PRO A 407 21.79 -4.68 26.35
N LEU A 408 20.51 -4.93 26.11
CA LEU A 408 19.51 -5.34 27.09
C LEU A 408 19.31 -4.27 28.16
N THR A 409 19.04 -3.03 27.74
CA THR A 409 18.47 -2.02 28.64
C THR A 409 17.11 -2.49 29.16
N GLN A 410 16.58 -1.86 30.22
CA GLN A 410 15.25 -2.23 30.70
C GLN A 410 14.19 -1.98 29.62
N GLY A 411 14.25 -0.84 28.93
CA GLY A 411 13.36 -0.53 27.82
C GLY A 411 13.44 -1.52 26.66
N GLU A 412 14.64 -1.96 26.26
CA GLU A 412 14.82 -2.98 25.22
C GLU A 412 14.22 -4.33 25.62
N ARG A 413 14.36 -4.73 26.89
CA ARG A 413 13.77 -5.97 27.42
C ARG A 413 12.25 -5.91 27.42
N ASP A 414 11.68 -4.79 27.85
CA ASP A 414 10.23 -4.64 27.90
C ASP A 414 9.67 -4.60 26.46
N LEU A 415 10.31 -3.83 25.57
CA LEU A 415 9.85 -3.69 24.19
C LEU A 415 9.92 -5.00 23.39
N ILE A 416 11.00 -5.78 23.52
CA ILE A 416 11.11 -7.05 22.81
C ILE A 416 10.11 -8.10 23.35
N GLN A 417 9.77 -8.03 24.64
CA GLN A 417 8.76 -8.90 25.24
C GLN A 417 7.34 -8.51 24.80
N ASP A 418 7.06 -7.22 24.66
CA ASP A 418 5.82 -6.73 24.06
C ASP A 418 5.70 -7.21 22.61
N LEU A 419 6.75 -7.02 21.80
CA LEU A 419 6.80 -7.50 20.41
C LEU A 419 6.55 -9.01 20.32
N LYS A 420 7.21 -9.81 21.17
CA LYS A 420 7.00 -11.26 21.24
C LYS A 420 5.53 -11.59 21.46
N THR A 421 4.92 -10.94 22.43
CA THR A 421 3.52 -11.19 22.82
C THR A 421 2.56 -10.79 21.70
N GLN A 422 2.77 -9.63 21.07
CA GLN A 422 1.92 -9.15 19.97
C GLN A 422 2.04 -10.03 18.71
N LEU A 423 3.26 -10.41 18.33
CA LEU A 423 3.49 -11.24 17.14
C LEU A 423 2.95 -12.67 17.27
N ASN A 424 2.72 -13.14 18.50
CA ASN A 424 2.15 -14.46 18.80
C ASN A 424 0.67 -14.43 19.20
N GLY A 425 -0.05 -13.34 18.89
CA GLY A 425 -1.49 -13.24 19.17
C GLY A 425 -1.82 -13.29 20.66
N GLY A 426 -0.97 -12.68 21.51
CA GLY A 426 -1.17 -12.56 22.95
C GLY A 426 -0.51 -13.66 23.80
N LYS A 427 0.06 -14.69 23.18
CA LYS A 427 0.71 -15.79 23.92
C LYS A 427 2.11 -15.39 24.41
N THR A 428 2.33 -15.46 25.72
CA THR A 428 3.60 -15.10 26.36
C THR A 428 4.65 -16.21 26.35
N ASP A 429 4.20 -17.47 26.25
CA ASP A 429 5.03 -18.66 26.48
C ASP A 429 5.66 -19.22 25.19
N GLU A 430 5.18 -18.78 24.03
CA GLU A 430 5.71 -19.20 22.72
C GLU A 430 6.71 -18.17 22.18
N ALA A 431 7.77 -18.64 21.51
CA ALA A 431 8.72 -17.77 20.84
C ALA A 431 8.14 -17.19 19.53
N ALA A 432 8.51 -15.96 19.17
CA ALA A 432 8.00 -15.29 17.97
C ALA A 432 8.68 -15.84 16.70
N LYS A 433 7.88 -16.31 15.74
CA LYS A 433 8.36 -16.94 14.48
C LYS A 433 8.78 -15.93 13.41
N ASN A 434 8.26 -14.72 13.48
CA ASN A 434 8.46 -13.64 12.52
C ASN A 434 9.28 -12.48 13.08
N LEU A 435 10.01 -12.70 14.20
CA LEU A 435 10.86 -11.70 14.84
C LEU A 435 12.34 -11.97 14.53
N PHE A 436 13.04 -10.97 14.02
CA PHE A 436 14.49 -10.93 13.85
C PHE A 436 15.09 -9.97 14.87
N VAL A 437 16.14 -10.40 15.56
CA VAL A 437 16.91 -9.54 16.47
C VAL A 437 18.21 -9.17 15.78
N VAL A 438 18.43 -7.87 15.60
CA VAL A 438 19.61 -7.32 14.94
C VAL A 438 20.36 -6.46 15.96
N VAL A 439 21.60 -6.88 16.26
CA VAL A 439 22.48 -6.21 17.22
C VAL A 439 23.43 -5.32 16.43
N ASN A 440 23.21 -4.01 16.49
CA ASN A 440 23.94 -3.00 15.72
C ASN A 440 25.15 -2.44 16.50
N PHE A 441 26.01 -1.66 15.85
CA PHE A 441 27.20 -1.03 16.42
C PHE A 441 28.31 -1.99 16.87
N MET A 442 28.45 -3.14 16.21
CA MET A 442 29.51 -4.11 16.53
C MET A 442 30.93 -3.58 16.30
N ASP A 443 31.09 -2.54 15.49
CA ASP A 443 32.32 -1.81 15.24
C ASP A 443 32.84 -1.04 16.46
N LEU A 444 31.94 -0.59 17.35
CA LEU A 444 32.32 0.15 18.56
C LEU A 444 32.97 -0.75 19.63
N LEU A 445 32.77 -2.07 19.54
CA LEU A 445 33.39 -3.04 20.44
C LEU A 445 34.86 -3.26 20.05
N ARG A 446 35.77 -2.71 20.88
CA ARG A 446 37.22 -2.64 20.60
C ARG A 446 37.97 -3.97 20.69
N SER A 447 37.48 -4.94 21.45
CA SER A 447 38.17 -6.22 21.69
C SER A 447 37.34 -7.40 21.21
N GLU A 448 38.00 -8.40 20.63
CA GLU A 448 37.32 -9.62 20.18
C GLU A 448 36.67 -10.36 21.35
N ASN A 449 37.31 -10.37 22.53
CA ASN A 449 36.70 -10.92 23.74
C ASN A 449 35.41 -10.18 24.13
N GLY A 450 35.37 -8.84 24.02
CA GLY A 450 34.16 -8.06 24.26
C GLY A 450 33.03 -8.41 23.29
N ARG A 451 33.34 -8.58 22.00
CA ARG A 451 32.37 -9.03 20.98
C ARG A 451 31.79 -10.40 21.30
N GLN A 452 32.64 -11.35 21.70
CA GLN A 452 32.19 -12.70 22.08
C GLN A 452 31.32 -12.70 23.34
N GLN A 453 31.66 -11.89 24.35
CA GLN A 453 30.86 -11.75 25.57
C GLN A 453 29.47 -11.16 25.29
N VAL A 454 29.39 -10.13 24.44
CA VAL A 454 28.11 -9.53 24.03
C VAL A 454 27.26 -10.54 23.26
N ARG A 455 27.85 -11.28 22.30
CA ARG A 455 27.17 -12.36 21.56
C ARG A 455 26.56 -13.39 22.50
N GLN A 456 27.36 -13.99 23.38
CA GLN A 456 26.89 -15.01 24.32
C GLN A 456 25.80 -14.49 25.26
N ARG A 457 25.90 -13.23 25.71
CA ARG A 457 24.90 -12.63 26.59
C ARG A 457 23.56 -12.47 25.88
N ILE A 458 23.56 -12.02 24.63
CA ILE A 458 22.34 -11.80 23.85
C ILE A 458 21.74 -13.15 23.43
N GLU A 459 22.56 -14.08 22.94
CA GLU A 459 22.13 -15.45 22.59
C GLU A 459 21.39 -16.12 23.76
N ARG A 460 21.95 -16.06 24.97
CA ARG A 460 21.29 -16.61 26.18
C ARG A 460 19.96 -15.92 26.49
N PHE A 461 19.83 -14.64 26.21
CA PHE A 461 18.59 -13.90 26.45
C PHE A 461 17.52 -14.26 25.41
N VAL A 462 17.86 -14.29 24.12
CA VAL A 462 16.89 -14.49 23.05
C VAL A 462 16.57 -15.96 22.76
N GLN A 463 17.49 -16.89 23.04
CA GLN A 463 17.38 -18.33 22.76
C GLN A 463 17.48 -19.21 24.03
N GLY A 464 17.41 -18.61 25.22
CA GLY A 464 17.52 -19.32 26.49
C GLY A 464 16.29 -20.16 26.86
N GLN A 465 16.07 -20.36 28.16
CA GLN A 465 14.97 -21.20 28.67
C GLN A 465 13.57 -20.66 28.32
N ASN A 466 13.43 -19.35 28.13
CA ASN A 466 12.22 -18.71 27.61
C ASN A 466 12.57 -17.99 26.29
N PRO A 467 12.58 -18.71 25.16
CA PRO A 467 13.03 -18.14 23.89
C PRO A 467 12.11 -17.02 23.42
N ILE A 468 12.73 -15.94 22.95
CA ILE A 468 12.05 -14.78 22.38
C ILE A 468 11.80 -14.99 20.89
N ILE A 469 12.76 -15.59 20.18
CA ILE A 469 12.74 -15.85 18.75
C ILE A 469 12.67 -17.35 18.47
N ALA A 470 11.91 -17.74 17.44
CA ALA A 470 11.84 -19.12 16.98
C ALA A 470 12.67 -19.31 15.70
N GLY A 471 13.43 -20.40 15.62
CA GLY A 471 14.22 -20.77 14.46
C GLY A 471 15.69 -20.35 14.51
N GLU A 472 16.51 -21.07 13.76
CA GLU A 472 17.92 -20.75 13.56
C GLU A 472 18.03 -19.56 12.58
N ASN A 473 19.04 -18.70 12.74
CA ASN A 473 19.28 -17.50 11.90
C ASN A 473 18.32 -16.31 12.10
N ARG A 474 17.69 -16.16 13.26
CA ARG A 474 16.91 -14.94 13.60
C ARG A 474 17.68 -13.91 14.43
N LEU A 475 18.93 -14.19 14.79
CA LEU A 475 19.81 -13.29 15.54
C LEU A 475 21.02 -12.91 14.67
N HIS A 476 21.23 -11.62 14.47
CA HIS A 476 22.30 -11.08 13.62
C HIS A 476 23.10 -10.00 14.33
N PHE A 477 24.39 -9.92 14.03
CA PHE A 477 25.32 -8.95 14.62
C PHE A 477 25.96 -8.14 13.49
N ILE A 478 25.65 -6.84 13.42
CA ILE A 478 26.02 -5.98 12.29
C ILE A 478 26.66 -4.67 12.74
N SER A 479 27.23 -3.95 11.77
CA SER A 479 27.45 -2.51 11.88
C SER A 479 26.82 -1.84 10.66
N ALA A 480 25.66 -1.20 10.86
CA ALA A 480 24.94 -0.56 9.76
C ALA A 480 25.76 0.59 9.14
N GLN A 481 26.44 1.40 9.96
CA GLN A 481 27.25 2.51 9.47
C GLN A 481 28.46 2.01 8.65
N ALA A 482 29.24 1.07 9.20
CA ALA A 482 30.40 0.54 8.46
C ALA A 482 29.99 -0.13 7.15
N THR A 483 28.83 -0.81 7.15
CA THR A 483 28.25 -1.39 5.93
C THR A 483 27.89 -0.31 4.91
N LEU A 484 27.22 0.76 5.34
CA LEU A 484 26.85 1.87 4.45
C LEU A 484 28.09 2.52 3.84
N ASP A 485 29.11 2.77 4.66
CA ASP A 485 30.40 3.30 4.21
C ASP A 485 31.06 2.36 3.19
N ALA A 486 31.02 1.05 3.43
CA ALA A 486 31.56 0.03 2.52
C ALA A 486 30.81 -0.04 1.18
N ILE A 487 29.46 0.06 1.20
CA ILE A 487 28.62 0.12 -0.01
C ILE A 487 28.97 1.34 -0.84
N PHE A 488 29.14 2.51 -0.21
CA PHE A 488 29.51 3.74 -0.92
C PHE A 488 30.96 3.76 -1.39
N ALA A 489 31.86 3.11 -0.66
CA ALA A 489 33.26 2.97 -1.05
C ALA A 489 33.50 1.87 -2.10
N GLY A 490 32.51 0.99 -2.34
CA GLY A 490 32.66 -0.17 -3.22
C GLY A 490 33.63 -1.23 -2.66
N THR A 491 33.76 -1.31 -1.33
CA THR A 491 34.74 -2.20 -0.65
C THR A 491 34.05 -3.37 0.01
N GLU A 492 34.63 -4.57 -0.09
CA GLU A 492 34.18 -5.73 0.68
C GLU A 492 34.93 -5.82 2.02
N ASP A 493 34.20 -5.77 3.13
CA ASP A 493 34.72 -5.99 4.47
C ASP A 493 33.88 -7.02 5.25
N ASP A 494 34.30 -7.35 6.47
CA ASP A 494 33.60 -8.33 7.31
C ASP A 494 32.24 -7.83 7.81
N TYR A 495 32.02 -6.51 7.88
CA TYR A 495 30.73 -5.93 8.27
C TYR A 495 29.71 -6.06 7.15
N LEU A 496 30.10 -5.80 5.90
CA LEU A 496 29.28 -6.03 4.71
C LEU A 496 28.89 -7.50 4.59
N LYS A 497 29.82 -8.44 4.83
CA LYS A 497 29.50 -9.88 4.84
C LYS A 497 28.50 -10.25 5.94
N ALA A 498 28.68 -9.72 7.15
CA ALA A 498 27.74 -9.94 8.24
C ALA A 498 26.35 -9.36 7.91
N PHE A 499 26.30 -8.21 7.24
CA PHE A 499 25.07 -7.60 6.76
C PHE A 499 24.41 -8.42 5.64
N GLN A 500 25.18 -8.94 4.68
CA GLN A 500 24.70 -9.82 3.63
C GLN A 500 24.11 -11.13 4.19
N ASN A 501 24.70 -11.68 5.26
CA ASN A 501 24.13 -12.83 5.96
C ASN A 501 22.78 -12.49 6.59
N PHE A 502 22.66 -11.30 7.18
CA PHE A 502 21.38 -10.79 7.70
C PHE A 502 20.34 -10.62 6.59
N THR A 503 20.68 -9.95 5.48
CA THR A 503 19.76 -9.73 4.36
C THR A 503 19.36 -11.05 3.69
N GLY A 504 20.29 -11.99 3.51
CA GLY A 504 19.98 -13.31 2.97
C GLY A 504 19.06 -14.12 3.89
N SER A 505 19.20 -13.97 5.21
CA SER A 505 18.30 -14.65 6.15
C SER A 505 16.87 -14.10 6.13
N ILE A 506 16.69 -12.78 5.99
CA ILE A 506 15.35 -12.20 5.89
C ILE A 506 14.72 -12.51 4.53
N GLU A 507 15.49 -12.45 3.45
CA GLU A 507 15.06 -12.83 2.10
C GLU A 507 14.56 -14.28 2.07
N LYS A 508 15.34 -15.22 2.59
CA LYS A 508 14.94 -16.62 2.67
C LYS A 508 13.67 -16.81 3.50
N PHE A 509 13.55 -16.11 4.63
CA PHE A 509 12.33 -16.18 5.44
C PHE A 509 11.10 -15.69 4.67
N LEU A 510 11.23 -14.53 4.03
CA LEU A 510 10.14 -13.92 3.26
C LEU A 510 9.74 -14.81 2.09
N THR A 511 10.68 -15.44 1.39
CA THR A 511 10.37 -16.26 0.20
C THR A 511 9.92 -17.67 0.55
N THR A 512 10.62 -18.35 1.46
CA THR A 512 10.40 -19.78 1.73
C THR A 512 9.37 -20.07 2.82
N GLU A 513 9.25 -19.21 3.84
CA GLU A 513 8.28 -19.40 4.91
C GLU A 513 6.99 -18.61 4.64
N ARG A 514 7.11 -17.29 4.44
CA ARG A 514 5.93 -16.42 4.23
C ARG A 514 5.41 -16.48 2.79
N GLY A 515 6.33 -16.48 1.83
CA GLY A 515 6.03 -16.43 0.40
C GLY A 515 5.32 -17.68 -0.07
N LEU A 516 5.76 -18.86 0.40
CA LEU A 516 5.12 -20.13 0.08
C LEU A 516 3.66 -20.17 0.53
N ILE A 517 3.35 -19.71 1.74
CA ILE A 517 1.96 -19.59 2.23
C ILE A 517 1.15 -18.66 1.32
N LYS A 518 1.72 -17.51 0.97
CA LYS A 518 1.10 -16.50 0.09
C LYS A 518 0.81 -17.04 -1.33
N LEU A 519 1.74 -17.79 -1.92
CA LEU A 519 1.56 -18.43 -3.23
C LEU A 519 0.55 -19.59 -3.17
N GLN A 520 0.60 -20.41 -2.11
CA GLN A 520 -0.34 -21.52 -1.93
C GLN A 520 -1.78 -21.04 -1.80
N GLN A 521 -2.02 -19.95 -1.07
CA GLN A 521 -3.35 -19.35 -0.98
C GLN A 521 -3.89 -18.94 -2.35
N SER A 522 -3.06 -18.27 -3.14
CA SER A 522 -3.43 -17.81 -4.49
C SER A 522 -3.65 -18.98 -5.45
N THR A 523 -2.76 -19.97 -5.41
CA THR A 523 -2.85 -21.20 -6.21
C THR A 523 -4.10 -22.01 -5.86
N THR A 524 -4.40 -22.17 -4.58
CA THR A 524 -5.63 -22.83 -4.12
C THR A 524 -6.85 -22.08 -4.64
N GLY A 525 -6.82 -20.73 -4.60
CA GLY A 525 -7.87 -19.88 -5.14
C GLY A 525 -8.10 -20.07 -6.64
N LEU A 526 -7.03 -20.17 -7.44
CA LEU A 526 -7.09 -20.38 -8.88
C LEU A 526 -7.49 -21.81 -9.27
N ASN A 527 -6.88 -22.83 -8.65
CA ASN A 527 -7.20 -24.24 -8.92
C ASN A 527 -8.68 -24.53 -8.66
N ARG A 528 -9.20 -23.96 -7.59
CA ARG A 528 -10.63 -24.00 -7.29
C ARG A 528 -11.48 -23.43 -8.44
N LEU A 529 -11.16 -22.24 -8.94
CA LEU A 529 -11.90 -21.62 -10.03
C LEU A 529 -11.85 -22.45 -11.31
N ILE A 530 -10.71 -23.10 -11.58
CA ILE A 530 -10.56 -24.05 -12.70
C ILE A 530 -11.50 -25.24 -12.53
N HIS A 531 -11.56 -25.84 -11.33
CA HIS A 531 -12.48 -26.93 -11.04
C HIS A 531 -13.95 -26.50 -11.21
N SER A 532 -14.34 -25.33 -10.69
CA SER A 532 -15.69 -24.79 -10.90
C SER A 532 -16.01 -24.61 -12.39
N CYS A 533 -15.06 -24.13 -13.20
CA CYS A 533 -15.26 -24.03 -14.65
C CYS A 533 -15.43 -25.41 -15.29
N TRP A 534 -14.67 -26.42 -14.88
CA TRP A 534 -14.82 -27.78 -15.41
C TRP A 534 -16.16 -28.40 -15.09
N ASP A 535 -16.67 -28.21 -13.87
CA ASP A 535 -17.96 -28.74 -13.47
C ASP A 535 -19.09 -28.11 -14.30
N GLU A 536 -19.05 -26.79 -14.50
CA GLU A 536 -20.00 -26.05 -15.35
C GLU A 536 -19.94 -26.49 -16.82
N LEU A 537 -18.73 -26.65 -17.37
CA LEU A 537 -18.54 -27.17 -18.72
C LEU A 537 -19.01 -28.62 -18.86
N HIS A 538 -18.91 -29.43 -17.80
CA HIS A 538 -19.37 -30.82 -17.80
C HIS A 538 -20.89 -30.90 -17.75
N GLN A 539 -21.51 -30.11 -16.88
CA GLN A 539 -22.95 -30.01 -16.78
C GLN A 539 -23.58 -29.59 -18.11
N PHE A 540 -23.04 -28.56 -18.77
CA PHE A 540 -23.58 -28.12 -20.05
C PHE A 540 -23.42 -29.17 -21.16
N GLU A 541 -22.32 -29.92 -21.16
CA GLU A 541 -22.15 -31.02 -22.12
C GLU A 541 -23.20 -32.14 -21.91
N GLU A 542 -23.50 -32.49 -20.67
CA GLU A 542 -24.51 -33.50 -20.34
C GLU A 542 -25.94 -33.05 -20.73
N ILE A 543 -26.23 -31.74 -20.62
CA ILE A 543 -27.44 -31.10 -21.17
C ILE A 543 -27.48 -31.24 -22.71
N LEU A 544 -26.40 -30.89 -23.41
CA LEU A 544 -26.32 -30.99 -24.87
C LEU A 544 -26.37 -32.45 -25.39
N ASN A 545 -25.95 -33.41 -24.56
CA ASN A 545 -26.08 -34.83 -24.84
C ASN A 545 -27.51 -35.35 -24.59
N GLY A 546 -28.40 -34.54 -24.02
CA GLY A 546 -29.78 -34.89 -23.69
C GLY A 546 -29.87 -35.95 -22.59
N LYS A 547 -28.79 -36.14 -21.82
CA LYS A 547 -28.73 -37.04 -20.66
C LYS A 547 -29.32 -36.38 -19.42
N LEU A 548 -29.17 -35.06 -19.33
CA LEU A 548 -29.93 -34.20 -18.42
C LEU A 548 -31.15 -33.69 -19.20
N LYS A 549 -32.35 -33.94 -18.68
CA LYS A 549 -33.61 -33.41 -19.21
C LYS A 549 -34.41 -32.85 -18.05
N VAL A 550 -34.66 -31.55 -18.09
CA VAL A 550 -35.43 -30.87 -17.05
C VAL A 550 -36.86 -30.68 -17.54
N SER A 551 -37.84 -31.13 -16.75
CA SER A 551 -39.25 -30.87 -17.05
C SER A 551 -39.59 -29.40 -16.78
N GLU A 552 -40.63 -28.86 -17.42
CA GLU A 552 -41.08 -27.48 -17.14
C GLU A 552 -41.52 -27.31 -15.66
N GLU A 553 -42.06 -28.37 -15.03
CA GLU A 553 -42.36 -28.37 -13.60
C GLU A 553 -41.09 -28.23 -12.73
N ASP A 554 -39.98 -28.85 -13.16
CA ASP A 554 -38.71 -28.79 -12.44
C ASP A 554 -38.03 -27.44 -12.60
N LYS A 555 -38.15 -26.80 -13.78
CA LYS A 555 -37.68 -25.41 -13.98
C LYS A 555 -38.43 -24.42 -13.08
N GLN A 556 -39.74 -24.58 -12.97
CA GLN A 556 -40.55 -23.73 -12.10
C GLN A 556 -40.16 -23.89 -10.62
N LYS A 557 -39.84 -25.12 -10.19
CA LYS A 557 -39.32 -25.37 -8.83
C LYS A 557 -37.97 -24.72 -8.57
N ILE A 558 -37.05 -24.71 -9.54
CA ILE A 558 -35.76 -24.00 -9.39
C ILE A 558 -35.99 -22.49 -9.22
N LEU A 559 -36.89 -21.90 -10.00
CA LEU A 559 -37.24 -20.48 -9.86
C LEU A 559 -37.86 -20.16 -8.49
N GLU A 560 -38.74 -21.03 -7.97
CA GLU A 560 -39.28 -20.92 -6.62
C GLU A 560 -38.17 -21.00 -5.56
N GLN A 561 -37.24 -21.96 -5.70
CA GLN A 561 -36.08 -22.12 -4.79
C GLN A 561 -35.13 -20.91 -4.82
N MET A 562 -34.91 -20.30 -5.99
CA MET A 562 -34.14 -19.06 -6.11
C MET A 562 -34.83 -17.89 -5.41
N GLY A 563 -36.16 -17.79 -5.56
CA GLY A 563 -36.99 -16.80 -4.85
C GLY A 563 -36.91 -16.98 -3.33
N GLU A 564 -37.02 -18.21 -2.85
CA GLU A 564 -36.83 -18.55 -1.43
C GLU A 564 -35.42 -18.20 -0.95
N SER A 565 -34.37 -18.55 -1.72
CA SER A 565 -32.98 -18.26 -1.38
C SER A 565 -32.71 -16.75 -1.28
N SER A 566 -33.31 -15.95 -2.15
CA SER A 566 -33.28 -14.48 -2.05
C SER A 566 -33.96 -13.98 -0.78
N GLY A 567 -35.08 -14.60 -0.38
CA GLY A 567 -35.73 -14.32 0.90
C GLY A 567 -34.86 -14.66 2.11
N ARG A 568 -34.07 -15.74 2.04
CA ARG A 568 -33.12 -16.14 3.08
C ARG A 568 -31.96 -15.16 3.22
N ASP A 569 -31.43 -14.65 2.11
CA ASP A 569 -30.42 -13.57 2.09
C ASP A 569 -30.91 -12.37 2.92
N VAL A 570 -32.12 -11.87 2.61
CA VAL A 570 -32.74 -10.76 3.33
C VAL A 570 -32.94 -11.10 4.81
N LYS A 571 -33.40 -12.33 5.13
CA LYS A 571 -33.60 -12.78 6.51
C LYS A 571 -32.32 -12.77 7.33
N ILE A 572 -31.21 -13.29 6.80
CA ILE A 572 -29.90 -13.30 7.47
C ILE A 572 -29.41 -11.87 7.70
N LYS A 573 -29.59 -10.99 6.72
CA LYS A 573 -29.23 -9.58 6.86
C LYS A 573 -30.02 -8.92 7.99
N LEU A 574 -31.35 -9.03 7.97
CA LEU A 574 -32.21 -8.43 9.00
C LEU A 574 -31.90 -8.96 10.40
N LEU A 575 -31.64 -10.27 10.53
CA LEU A 575 -31.23 -10.86 11.80
C LEU A 575 -29.88 -10.30 12.26
N ALA A 576 -28.89 -10.19 11.37
CA ALA A 576 -27.58 -9.64 11.73
C ALA A 576 -27.70 -8.18 12.20
N ASP A 577 -28.45 -7.35 11.46
CA ASP A 577 -28.70 -5.95 11.83
C ASP A 577 -29.37 -5.87 13.22
N GLN A 578 -30.37 -6.73 13.49
CA GLN A 578 -31.03 -6.81 14.80
C GLN A 578 -30.09 -7.26 15.92
N LEU A 579 -29.24 -8.27 15.68
CA LEU A 579 -28.30 -8.77 16.69
C LEU A 579 -27.19 -7.76 16.97
N VAL A 580 -26.79 -6.95 15.98
CA VAL A 580 -25.88 -5.82 16.18
C VAL A 580 -26.49 -4.80 17.14
N GLU A 581 -27.74 -4.38 16.89
CA GLU A 581 -28.47 -3.44 17.75
C GLU A 581 -28.57 -3.97 19.19
N GLN A 582 -28.99 -5.23 19.36
CA GLN A 582 -29.09 -5.86 20.69
C GLN A 582 -27.74 -5.99 21.41
N ALA A 583 -26.68 -6.35 20.68
CA ALA A 583 -25.34 -6.45 21.25
C ALA A 583 -24.79 -5.07 21.67
N ILE A 584 -25.11 -4.02 20.91
CA ILE A 584 -24.75 -2.64 21.26
C ILE A 584 -25.51 -2.20 22.51
N ASP A 585 -26.82 -2.44 22.60
CA ASP A 585 -27.62 -2.10 23.78
C ASP A 585 -27.07 -2.78 25.06
N GLU A 586 -26.70 -4.06 24.96
CA GLU A 586 -26.09 -4.80 26.06
C GLU A 586 -24.67 -4.28 26.40
N ALA A 587 -23.90 -3.88 25.38
CA ALA A 587 -22.59 -3.26 25.58
C ALA A 587 -22.71 -1.88 26.26
N ILE A 588 -23.73 -1.08 25.92
CA ILE A 588 -24.02 0.21 26.57
C ILE A 588 -24.31 -0.04 28.05
N ALA A 589 -25.22 -0.97 28.36
CA ALA A 589 -25.55 -1.29 29.75
C ALA A 589 -24.34 -1.78 30.55
N SER A 590 -23.48 -2.61 29.94
CA SER A 590 -22.23 -3.07 30.56
C SER A 590 -21.20 -1.96 30.74
N TYR A 591 -21.15 -1.01 29.80
CA TYR A 591 -20.25 0.15 29.86
C TYR A 591 -20.67 1.10 30.97
N ASP A 592 -21.97 1.41 31.08
CA ASP A 592 -22.52 2.25 32.14
C ASP A 592 -22.23 1.66 33.53
N GLU A 593 -22.40 0.34 33.72
CA GLU A 593 -22.05 -0.34 34.97
C GLU A 593 -20.55 -0.29 35.29
N TRP A 594 -19.70 -0.35 34.26
CA TRP A 594 -18.25 -0.21 34.43
C TRP A 594 -17.86 1.23 34.79
N CYS A 595 -18.44 2.23 34.13
CA CYS A 595 -18.26 3.65 34.45
C CYS A 595 -18.66 3.96 35.89
N GLU A 596 -19.75 3.39 36.41
CA GLU A 596 -20.16 3.55 37.82
C GLU A 596 -19.11 3.04 38.82
N LYS A 597 -18.26 2.08 38.42
CA LYS A 597 -17.20 1.49 39.26
C LYS A 597 -15.82 2.10 38.98
N LEU A 598 -15.68 2.87 37.90
CA LEU A 598 -14.39 3.38 37.42
C LEU A 598 -13.74 4.29 38.46
N ASP A 599 -14.51 5.18 39.07
CA ASP A 599 -14.04 6.11 40.10
C ASP A 599 -13.37 5.38 41.26
N ASP A 600 -14.00 4.32 41.78
CA ASP A 600 -13.48 3.51 42.89
C ASP A 600 -12.22 2.73 42.47
N LEU A 601 -12.22 2.15 41.26
CA LEU A 601 -11.08 1.39 40.72
C LEU A 601 -9.84 2.27 40.54
N ILE A 602 -10.02 3.46 39.98
CA ILE A 602 -8.91 4.40 39.77
C ILE A 602 -8.49 5.05 41.08
N ALA A 603 -9.41 5.27 42.03
CA ALA A 603 -9.07 5.75 43.36
C ALA A 603 -8.14 4.77 44.09
N GLU A 604 -8.45 3.46 44.06
CA GLU A 604 -7.59 2.40 44.63
C GLU A 604 -6.21 2.39 43.95
N ASN A 605 -6.16 2.44 42.62
CA ASN A 605 -4.89 2.48 41.88
C ASN A 605 -4.06 3.74 42.18
N SER A 606 -4.72 4.88 42.43
CA SER A 606 -4.05 6.16 42.70
C SER A 606 -3.23 6.18 44.01
N GLU A 607 -3.61 5.35 44.98
CA GLU A 607 -2.84 5.17 46.22
C GLU A 607 -1.43 4.65 45.92
N HIS A 608 -1.31 3.80 44.90
CA HIS A 608 -0.06 3.18 44.48
C HIS A 608 0.77 4.01 43.51
N TRP A 609 0.28 5.16 43.05
CA TRP A 609 1.07 6.02 42.17
C TRP A 609 2.33 6.54 42.85
N THR A 610 3.45 6.54 42.14
CA THR A 610 4.74 7.00 42.68
C THR A 610 5.46 7.94 41.75
N SER A 611 6.28 8.83 42.30
CA SER A 611 7.17 9.69 41.53
C SER A 611 8.48 9.90 42.28
N ASN A 612 9.58 9.88 41.53
CA ASN A 612 10.94 10.18 42.01
C ASN A 612 11.29 11.67 41.82
N HIS A 613 10.33 12.50 41.40
CA HIS A 613 10.54 13.91 41.09
C HIS A 613 9.92 14.81 42.16
N ASN A 614 10.66 15.84 42.56
CA ASN A 614 10.19 16.81 43.56
C ASN A 614 9.74 18.14 42.92
N GLN A 615 9.82 18.23 41.58
CA GLN A 615 9.38 19.38 40.80
C GLN A 615 7.89 19.22 40.48
N LYS A 616 7.04 20.17 40.89
CA LYS A 616 5.57 20.13 40.71
C LYS A 616 5.14 19.74 39.28
N LYS A 617 5.74 20.35 38.25
CA LYS A 617 5.45 20.04 36.83
C LYS A 617 5.73 18.58 36.47
N LYS A 618 6.83 18.01 36.97
CA LYS A 618 7.22 16.62 36.67
C LYS A 618 6.42 15.61 37.50
N LEU A 619 6.13 15.95 38.75
CA LEU A 619 5.26 15.13 39.61
C LEU A 619 3.87 14.99 38.99
N PHE A 620 3.32 16.11 38.50
CA PHE A 620 2.07 16.15 37.76
C PHE A 620 2.11 15.24 36.53
N GLN A 621 3.15 15.35 35.70
CA GLN A 621 3.35 14.52 34.51
C GLN A 621 3.43 13.02 34.83
N ASP A 622 4.17 12.65 35.89
CA ASP A 622 4.32 11.25 36.30
C ASP A 622 2.99 10.63 36.74
N TYR A 623 2.18 11.36 37.50
CA TYR A 623 0.87 10.88 37.94
C TYR A 623 -0.14 10.86 36.81
N ALA A 624 -0.16 11.88 35.95
CA ALA A 624 -1.03 11.89 34.76
C ALA A 624 -0.73 10.69 33.84
N LYS A 625 0.55 10.34 33.66
CA LYS A 625 0.95 9.14 32.91
C LYS A 625 0.44 7.84 33.55
N GLN A 626 0.51 7.74 34.88
CA GLN A 626 0.02 6.57 35.62
C GLN A 626 -1.50 6.46 35.53
N PHE A 627 -2.23 7.56 35.73
CA PHE A 627 -3.67 7.64 35.51
C PHE A 627 -4.10 7.14 34.12
N SER A 628 -3.48 7.66 33.05
CA SER A 628 -3.77 7.22 31.68
C SER A 628 -3.49 5.73 31.48
N THR A 629 -2.43 5.21 32.11
CA THR A 629 -2.07 3.78 32.03
C THR A 629 -3.12 2.91 32.71
N ASP A 630 -3.57 3.32 33.90
CA ASP A 630 -4.54 2.57 34.69
C ASP A 630 -5.91 2.53 34.02
N ILE A 631 -6.45 3.68 33.56
CA ILE A 631 -7.73 3.67 32.83
C ILE A 631 -7.64 2.85 31.55
N SER A 632 -6.56 2.98 30.77
CA SER A 632 -6.40 2.21 29.53
C SER A 632 -6.40 0.70 29.80
N LYS A 633 -5.80 0.29 30.93
CA LYS A 633 -5.77 -1.11 31.36
C LYS A 633 -7.16 -1.58 31.79
N GLU A 634 -7.86 -0.83 32.62
CA GLU A 634 -9.20 -1.17 33.11
C GLU A 634 -10.21 -1.23 31.95
N PHE A 635 -10.18 -0.26 31.04
CA PHE A 635 -11.04 -0.24 29.85
C PHE A 635 -10.76 -1.45 28.95
N LYS A 636 -9.48 -1.78 28.73
CA LYS A 636 -9.11 -2.98 27.96
C LYS A 636 -9.64 -4.27 28.61
N LEU A 637 -9.48 -4.41 29.93
CA LEU A 637 -10.01 -5.56 30.67
C LEU A 637 -11.53 -5.66 30.50
N TRP A 638 -12.24 -4.55 30.63
CA TRP A 638 -13.68 -4.52 30.39
C TRP A 638 -14.05 -4.96 28.96
N VAL A 639 -13.35 -4.47 27.93
CA VAL A 639 -13.57 -4.90 26.53
C VAL A 639 -13.30 -6.39 26.36
N ASP A 640 -12.19 -6.90 26.91
CA ASP A 640 -11.80 -8.30 26.77
C ASP A 640 -12.84 -9.22 27.44
N GLU A 641 -13.22 -8.94 28.69
CA GLU A 641 -14.15 -9.78 29.46
C GLU A 641 -15.61 -9.65 29.00
N ASN A 642 -16.11 -8.42 28.86
CA ASN A 642 -17.53 -8.18 28.60
C ASN A 642 -17.86 -8.25 27.10
N ILE A 643 -17.04 -7.65 26.25
CA ILE A 643 -17.34 -7.63 24.80
C ILE A 643 -16.88 -8.93 24.14
N LYS A 644 -15.61 -9.32 24.30
CA LYS A 644 -15.03 -10.45 23.54
C LYS A 644 -15.36 -11.81 24.11
N GLU A 645 -15.40 -11.95 25.43
CA GLU A 645 -15.61 -13.25 26.08
C GLU A 645 -17.08 -13.52 26.42
N SER A 646 -17.92 -12.47 26.55
CA SER A 646 -19.33 -12.61 26.95
C SER A 646 -20.33 -12.23 25.83
N ILE A 647 -20.38 -10.96 25.44
CA ILE A 647 -21.42 -10.42 24.53
C ILE A 647 -21.26 -11.00 23.11
N LEU A 648 -20.14 -10.74 22.43
CA LEU A 648 -19.95 -11.16 21.04
C LEU A 648 -20.14 -12.67 20.81
N PRO A 649 -19.58 -13.57 21.64
CA PRO A 649 -19.79 -15.01 21.47
C PRO A 649 -21.27 -15.42 21.53
N SER A 650 -22.06 -14.77 22.38
CA SER A 650 -23.49 -15.06 22.55
C SER A 650 -24.27 -14.73 21.28
N TYR A 651 -24.08 -13.54 20.72
CA TYR A 651 -24.75 -13.11 19.48
C TYR A 651 -24.22 -13.86 18.25
N LEU A 652 -22.91 -14.12 18.18
CA LEU A 652 -22.31 -14.93 17.12
C LEU A 652 -22.88 -16.35 17.11
N LYS A 653 -23.12 -16.95 18.28
CA LYS A 653 -23.74 -18.28 18.38
C LYS A 653 -25.13 -18.29 17.76
N ILE A 654 -25.96 -17.28 18.04
CA ILE A 654 -27.31 -17.13 17.49
C ILE A 654 -27.24 -16.94 15.97
N LEU A 655 -26.45 -15.97 15.51
CA LEU A 655 -26.30 -15.67 14.09
C LEU A 655 -25.80 -16.88 13.30
N ASN A 656 -24.77 -17.55 13.81
CA ASN A 656 -24.23 -18.73 13.16
C ASN A 656 -25.27 -19.84 13.06
N ALA A 657 -26.01 -20.12 14.15
CA ALA A 657 -27.04 -21.16 14.14
C ALA A 657 -28.10 -20.92 13.05
N GLU A 658 -28.56 -19.67 12.88
CA GLU A 658 -29.49 -19.33 11.82
C GLU A 658 -28.86 -19.49 10.43
N ILE A 659 -27.64 -18.98 10.23
CA ILE A 659 -26.90 -19.12 8.96
C ILE A 659 -26.77 -20.60 8.59
N TYR A 660 -26.39 -21.45 9.55
CA TYR A 660 -26.28 -22.90 9.33
C TYR A 660 -27.59 -23.49 8.87
N GLN A 661 -28.69 -23.18 9.57
CA GLN A 661 -30.00 -23.71 9.24
C GLN A 661 -30.44 -23.28 7.83
N GLU A 662 -30.18 -22.03 7.45
CA GLU A 662 -30.58 -21.51 6.15
C GLU A 662 -29.77 -22.10 5.00
N ILE A 663 -28.44 -22.21 5.15
CA ILE A 663 -27.58 -22.82 4.13
C ILE A 663 -27.86 -24.33 4.02
N GLU A 664 -28.08 -25.03 5.14
CA GLU A 664 -28.41 -26.46 5.11
C GLU A 664 -29.72 -26.72 4.36
N ALA A 665 -30.73 -25.87 4.57
CA ALA A 665 -31.98 -26.01 3.85
C ALA A 665 -31.86 -25.66 2.35
N ILE A 666 -30.94 -24.77 1.95
CA ILE A 666 -30.57 -24.58 0.53
C ILE A 666 -29.92 -25.86 -0.01
N GLN A 667 -28.93 -26.41 0.71
CA GLN A 667 -28.21 -27.61 0.31
C GLN A 667 -29.15 -28.80 0.11
N ARG A 668 -30.06 -29.07 1.05
CA ARG A 668 -31.08 -30.13 0.93
C ARG A 668 -31.99 -29.92 -0.28
N SER A 669 -32.32 -28.67 -0.59
CA SER A 669 -33.16 -28.31 -1.73
C SER A 669 -32.46 -28.61 -3.06
N ILE A 670 -31.18 -28.24 -3.18
CA ILE A 670 -30.34 -28.56 -4.33
C ILE A 670 -30.11 -30.07 -4.46
N GLN A 671 -29.85 -30.78 -3.36
CA GLN A 671 -29.69 -32.24 -3.37
C GLN A 671 -30.95 -32.98 -3.83
N ALA A 672 -32.13 -32.53 -3.37
CA ALA A 672 -33.39 -33.08 -3.81
C ALA A 672 -33.58 -32.89 -5.33
N PHE A 673 -33.17 -31.74 -5.85
CA PHE A 673 -33.18 -31.46 -7.28
C PHE A 673 -32.21 -32.37 -8.05
N ASP A 674 -30.94 -32.44 -7.66
CA ASP A 674 -29.91 -33.30 -8.25
C ASP A 674 -30.34 -34.76 -8.32
N SER A 675 -30.94 -35.27 -7.23
CA SER A 675 -31.42 -36.66 -7.18
C SER A 675 -32.51 -36.97 -8.23
N LYS A 676 -33.24 -35.95 -8.68
CA LYS A 676 -34.34 -36.07 -9.65
C LYS A 676 -33.86 -35.87 -11.09
N THR A 677 -32.95 -34.93 -11.32
CA THR A 677 -32.51 -34.51 -12.65
C THR A 677 -31.20 -35.16 -13.10
N GLY A 678 -30.42 -35.68 -12.16
CA GLY A 678 -29.06 -36.18 -12.38
C GLY A 678 -28.00 -35.09 -12.49
N SER A 679 -28.34 -33.82 -12.17
CA SER A 679 -27.36 -32.74 -12.07
C SER A 679 -26.41 -32.94 -10.88
N ASN A 680 -25.33 -32.15 -10.86
CA ASN A 680 -24.32 -32.14 -9.81
C ASN A 680 -24.24 -30.77 -9.12
N LEU A 681 -25.35 -30.03 -9.05
CA LEU A 681 -25.38 -28.67 -8.48
C LEU A 681 -25.02 -28.67 -6.99
N SER A 682 -25.36 -29.73 -6.25
CA SER A 682 -25.01 -29.92 -4.85
C SER A 682 -23.51 -30.10 -4.67
N ASP A 683 -22.86 -30.89 -5.53
CA ASP A 683 -21.41 -31.07 -5.46
C ASP A 683 -20.69 -29.74 -5.75
N GLN A 684 -21.18 -28.97 -6.74
CA GLN A 684 -20.68 -27.64 -7.07
C GLN A 684 -20.91 -26.63 -5.94
N PHE A 685 -22.07 -26.72 -5.28
CA PHE A 685 -22.39 -25.89 -4.12
C PHE A 685 -21.50 -26.24 -2.92
N ASP A 686 -21.27 -27.53 -2.64
CA ASP A 686 -20.37 -27.99 -1.57
C ASP A 686 -18.91 -27.62 -1.83
N LEU A 687 -18.46 -27.69 -3.09
CA LEU A 687 -17.18 -27.15 -3.52
C LEU A 687 -17.10 -25.64 -3.27
N SER A 688 -18.15 -24.89 -3.59
CA SER A 688 -18.24 -23.43 -3.35
C SER A 688 -18.26 -23.06 -1.87
N LEU A 689 -18.90 -23.88 -1.03
CA LEU A 689 -18.87 -23.75 0.43
C LEU A 689 -17.45 -23.99 0.98
N SER A 690 -16.85 -25.13 0.64
CA SER A 690 -15.50 -25.46 1.10
C SER A 690 -14.46 -24.41 0.69
N ALA A 691 -14.64 -23.85 -0.50
CA ALA A 691 -13.90 -22.74 -1.08
C ALA A 691 -14.03 -21.41 -0.36
N ALA A 692 -15.24 -21.06 0.07
CA ALA A 692 -15.51 -19.89 0.89
C ALA A 692 -14.94 -20.04 2.32
N GLY A 693 -14.26 -21.16 2.61
CA GLY A 693 -13.78 -21.50 3.94
C GLY A 693 -14.90 -21.97 4.86
N VAL A 694 -16.03 -22.33 4.27
CA VAL A 694 -17.28 -22.75 4.90
C VAL A 694 -17.30 -24.28 4.92
N LYS A 695 -16.57 -24.89 5.85
CA LYS A 695 -16.51 -26.35 5.95
C LYS A 695 -17.66 -26.86 6.82
N MET A 696 -18.75 -27.25 6.17
CA MET A 696 -19.87 -27.91 6.85
C MET A 696 -19.45 -29.29 7.34
N ASN A 697 -19.33 -29.45 8.66
CA ASN A 697 -19.14 -30.76 9.26
C ASN A 697 -20.40 -31.10 10.06
N LEU A 698 -21.33 -31.85 9.45
CA LEU A 698 -22.61 -32.20 10.07
C LEU A 698 -22.45 -33.16 11.28
N ALA A 699 -21.34 -33.91 11.31
CA ALA A 699 -21.04 -34.88 12.36
C ALA A 699 -20.61 -34.26 13.70
N SER A 700 -20.26 -32.97 13.75
CA SER A 700 -19.83 -32.29 14.98
C SER A 700 -20.97 -31.66 15.79
N LEU A 701 -22.23 -31.80 15.34
CA LEU A 701 -23.40 -31.30 16.05
C LEU A 701 -23.74 -32.07 17.34
N SER A 702 -23.16 -33.25 17.54
CA SER A 702 -23.47 -34.09 18.72
C SER A 702 -22.63 -33.77 19.96
N ASN A 703 -21.56 -32.96 19.83
CA ASN A 703 -20.68 -32.59 20.93
C ASN A 703 -20.61 -31.06 21.03
N LEU A 704 -21.67 -30.45 21.58
CA LEU A 704 -21.72 -29.03 21.96
C LEU A 704 -21.33 -28.86 23.44
N ASP A 705 -20.33 -29.60 23.89
CA ASP A 705 -19.65 -29.38 25.15
C ASP A 705 -18.14 -29.33 24.88
N ASP A 706 -17.49 -28.39 25.57
CA ASP A 706 -16.05 -28.13 25.65
C ASP A 706 -15.40 -27.19 24.61
N ASP A 707 -14.87 -26.10 25.17
CA ASP A 707 -13.95 -25.10 24.64
C ASP A 707 -14.35 -24.31 23.38
N THR A 708 -14.24 -22.98 23.51
CA THR A 708 -14.48 -21.90 22.54
C THR A 708 -13.55 -21.91 21.31
N LYS A 709 -13.36 -23.09 20.70
CA LYS A 709 -12.88 -23.28 19.33
C LYS A 709 -14.03 -23.84 18.49
N GLY A 710 -15.04 -23.00 18.25
CA GLY A 710 -16.21 -23.32 17.43
C GLY A 710 -15.86 -23.65 15.97
N ILE A 711 -15.59 -24.93 15.73
CA ILE A 711 -16.09 -25.81 14.66
C ILE A 711 -16.55 -25.11 13.35
N GLY A 712 -15.76 -25.31 12.29
CA GLY A 712 -16.26 -25.61 10.93
C GLY A 712 -16.46 -24.46 9.93
N LEU A 713 -17.48 -23.63 10.15
CA LEU A 713 -18.07 -22.80 9.07
C LEU A 713 -17.30 -21.51 8.77
N PHE A 714 -16.56 -20.95 9.73
CA PHE A 714 -15.92 -19.63 9.54
C PHE A 714 -14.54 -19.49 10.18
N SER A 715 -13.87 -20.61 10.51
CA SER A 715 -12.55 -20.57 11.16
C SER A 715 -11.45 -19.93 10.31
N SER A 716 -11.64 -19.87 8.99
CA SER A 716 -10.70 -19.27 8.02
C SER A 716 -10.86 -17.75 7.85
N LEU A 717 -12.04 -17.19 8.15
CA LEU A 717 -12.29 -15.74 8.23
C LEU A 717 -11.92 -15.24 9.62
N GLY A 718 -10.65 -15.49 9.95
CA GLY A 718 -10.00 -15.42 11.25
C GLY A 718 -10.62 -14.47 12.26
N THR A 719 -10.79 -14.99 13.48
CA THR A 719 -10.84 -14.22 14.73
C THR A 719 -9.60 -13.34 14.97
N GLY A 720 -8.66 -13.25 14.02
CA GLY A 720 -7.44 -12.44 14.11
C GLY A 720 -7.34 -11.26 13.13
N GLY A 721 -8.18 -11.16 12.10
CA GLY A 721 -8.06 -10.11 11.07
C GLY A 721 -8.81 -8.82 11.43
N ALA A 722 -10.14 -8.94 11.59
CA ALA A 722 -11.00 -7.81 11.98
C ALA A 722 -10.78 -7.40 13.45
N VAL A 723 -10.54 -8.39 14.32
CA VAL A 723 -10.31 -8.20 15.75
C VAL A 723 -9.02 -7.42 16.03
N ALA A 724 -7.97 -7.63 15.24
CA ALA A 724 -6.73 -6.88 15.38
C ALA A 724 -6.90 -5.41 14.96
N GLY A 725 -7.69 -5.11 13.93
CA GLY A 725 -7.92 -3.76 13.44
C GLY A 725 -8.67 -2.85 14.41
N ALA A 726 -9.69 -3.38 15.08
CA ALA A 726 -10.47 -2.66 16.08
C ALA A 726 -9.78 -2.57 17.45
N LEU A 727 -8.99 -3.58 17.83
CA LEU A 727 -8.15 -3.53 19.03
C LEU A 727 -7.16 -2.36 19.04
N LEU A 728 -6.66 -1.95 17.87
CA LEU A 728 -5.75 -0.80 17.69
C LEU A 728 -6.37 0.52 18.12
N VAL A 729 -7.69 0.59 18.06
CA VAL A 729 -8.40 1.82 18.31
C VAL A 729 -8.50 2.10 19.81
N PHE A 730 -8.65 1.05 20.62
CA PHE A 730 -8.78 1.16 22.08
C PHE A 730 -7.46 1.28 22.81
N THR A 731 -6.38 0.72 22.24
CA THR A 731 -5.04 0.89 22.80
C THR A 731 -4.37 2.18 22.30
N GLY A 732 -4.82 2.73 21.16
CA GLY A 732 -4.14 3.81 20.40
C GLY A 732 -4.89 5.11 20.25
N LEU A 733 -6.13 5.18 20.74
CA LEU A 733 -6.59 6.42 21.33
C LEU A 733 -5.78 6.63 22.61
N GLY A 734 -4.70 7.39 22.52
CA GLY A 734 -4.20 8.07 23.70
C GLY A 734 -5.39 8.79 24.31
N LEU A 735 -5.87 8.28 25.45
CA LEU A 735 -6.70 9.05 26.37
C LEU A 735 -5.96 10.35 26.52
N VAL A 736 -6.48 11.36 25.84
CA VAL A 736 -5.69 12.48 25.39
C VAL A 736 -5.00 13.09 26.61
N PRO A 737 -3.72 13.50 26.54
CA PRO A 737 -3.21 14.53 27.43
C PRO A 737 -3.97 15.82 27.11
N ILE A 738 -5.25 15.92 27.50
CA ILE A 738 -6.03 17.15 27.39
C ILE A 738 -5.50 18.02 28.50
N ALA A 739 -4.38 18.68 28.20
CA ALA A 739 -4.02 19.97 28.75
C ALA A 739 -4.31 20.14 30.25
N ILE A 740 -3.90 19.20 31.09
CA ILE A 740 -3.81 19.56 32.51
C ILE A 740 -2.74 20.66 32.71
N ALA A 741 -1.83 20.79 31.74
CA ALA A 741 -0.94 21.95 31.59
C ALA A 741 -1.67 23.31 31.47
N GLY A 742 -2.91 23.36 30.95
CA GLY A 742 -3.69 24.60 30.82
C GLY A 742 -4.30 25.07 32.14
N GLY A 743 -4.77 24.13 32.97
CA GLY A 743 -5.28 24.38 34.33
C GLY A 743 -4.17 24.66 35.34
N ALA A 744 -3.00 24.03 35.16
CA ALA A 744 -1.84 24.18 36.03
C ALA A 744 -1.38 25.64 36.18
N ALA A 745 -1.48 26.48 35.15
CA ALA A 745 -1.09 27.89 35.27
C ALA A 745 -1.99 28.69 36.24
N ALA A 746 -3.26 28.31 36.38
CA ALA A 746 -4.22 28.96 37.28
C ALA A 746 -4.20 28.35 38.70
N ALA A 747 -4.07 27.02 38.82
CA ALA A 747 -4.01 26.33 40.12
C ALA A 747 -2.66 26.54 40.84
N VAL A 748 -1.54 26.52 40.10
CA VAL A 748 -0.19 26.69 40.69
C VAL A 748 0.04 28.12 41.21
N ALA A 749 -0.72 29.11 40.74
CA ALA A 749 -0.63 30.49 41.22
C ALA A 749 -1.10 30.66 42.69
N GLY A 750 -1.92 29.74 43.21
CA GLY A 750 -2.43 29.78 44.59
C GLY A 750 -1.48 29.24 45.66
N TRP A 751 -0.43 28.49 45.29
CA TRP A 751 0.36 27.69 46.22
C TRP A 751 1.66 28.37 46.67
N LEU A 752 1.50 29.50 47.36
CA LEU A 752 2.59 30.39 47.78
C LEU A 752 3.00 30.29 49.26
N PHE A 753 2.48 29.33 50.04
CA PHE A 753 2.83 29.21 51.46
C PHE A 753 3.06 27.77 51.91
N GLY A 754 4.26 27.52 52.46
CA GLY A 754 4.87 26.24 52.87
C GLY A 754 3.96 25.14 53.41
N GLU A 755 3.83 24.07 52.62
CA GLU A 755 3.28 22.76 53.01
C GLU A 755 4.36 21.68 52.89
N ASP A 756 4.18 20.59 53.64
CA ASP A 756 5.10 19.43 53.68
C ASP A 756 5.15 18.70 52.31
N GLU A 757 6.31 18.15 51.96
CA GLU A 757 6.57 17.54 50.65
C GLU A 757 5.63 16.38 50.30
N GLU A 758 5.18 15.62 51.31
CA GLU A 758 4.21 14.52 51.14
C GLU A 758 2.76 15.02 50.98
N GLU A 759 2.41 16.14 51.62
CA GLU A 759 1.07 16.75 51.50
C GLU A 759 0.86 17.33 50.10
N LEU A 760 1.90 17.97 49.54
CA LEU A 760 1.93 18.44 48.16
C LEU A 760 1.76 17.30 47.15
N LYS A 761 2.37 16.13 47.40
CA LYS A 761 2.22 14.96 46.52
C LYS A 761 0.79 14.44 46.50
N GLN A 762 0.15 14.37 47.67
CA GLN A 762 -1.23 13.91 47.79
C GLN A 762 -2.22 14.87 47.11
N GLN A 763 -2.02 16.19 47.27
CA GLN A 763 -2.86 17.18 46.57
C GLN A 763 -2.75 17.07 45.05
N ILE A 764 -1.53 16.92 44.51
CA ILE A 764 -1.34 16.79 43.05
C ILE A 764 -1.92 15.46 42.55
N LYS A 765 -1.84 14.36 43.33
CA LYS A 765 -2.52 13.10 42.97
C LYS A 765 -4.03 13.28 42.85
N LEU A 766 -4.65 13.93 43.84
CA LEU A 766 -6.09 14.17 43.84
C LEU A 766 -6.51 15.06 42.67
N GLU A 767 -5.73 16.10 42.36
CA GLU A 767 -5.99 16.98 41.22
C GLU A 767 -5.86 16.25 39.87
N VAL A 768 -4.85 15.38 39.71
CA VAL A 768 -4.70 14.53 38.52
C VAL A 768 -5.88 13.57 38.38
N PHE A 769 -6.34 12.99 39.49
CA PHE A 769 -7.47 12.08 39.53
C PHE A 769 -8.76 12.78 39.07
N GLU A 770 -9.12 13.91 39.69
CA GLU A 770 -10.36 14.65 39.38
C GLU A 770 -10.39 15.17 37.94
N GLN A 771 -9.31 15.85 37.51
CA GLN A 771 -9.22 16.37 36.14
C GLN A 771 -9.09 15.24 35.12
N GLY A 772 -8.42 14.16 35.48
CA GLY A 772 -8.29 12.98 34.64
C GLY A 772 -9.66 12.37 34.31
N LEU A 773 -10.52 12.20 35.31
CA LEU A 773 -11.87 11.65 35.13
C LEU A 773 -12.76 12.58 34.29
N GLU A 774 -12.73 13.90 34.56
CA GLU A 774 -13.46 14.88 33.74
C GLU A 774 -13.05 14.80 32.25
N LYS A 775 -11.76 14.63 31.98
CA LYS A 775 -11.25 14.47 30.61
C LYS A 775 -11.55 13.11 29.99
N PHE A 776 -11.64 12.07 30.81
CA PHE A 776 -12.12 10.77 30.36
C PHE A 776 -13.59 10.86 29.91
N ASP A 777 -14.45 11.51 30.69
CA ASP A 777 -15.86 11.72 30.36
C ASP A 777 -16.03 12.48 29.04
N GLU A 778 -15.21 13.51 28.79
CA GLU A 778 -15.20 14.24 27.50
C GLU A 778 -14.86 13.34 26.30
N SER A 779 -14.14 12.24 26.52
CA SER A 779 -13.64 11.33 25.48
C SER A 779 -14.40 9.98 25.43
N ALA A 780 -15.29 9.74 26.39
CA ALA A 780 -15.98 8.46 26.59
C ALA A 780 -16.90 8.08 25.41
N GLU A 781 -17.62 9.05 24.85
CA GLU A 781 -18.51 8.81 23.71
C GLU A 781 -17.73 8.32 22.48
N GLU A 782 -16.59 8.93 22.17
CA GLU A 782 -15.75 8.53 21.03
C GLU A 782 -15.17 7.11 21.23
N LEU A 783 -14.73 6.80 22.46
CA LEU A 783 -14.23 5.46 22.79
C LEU A 783 -15.30 4.40 22.62
N PHE A 784 -16.53 4.68 23.06
CA PHE A 784 -17.64 3.73 22.96
C PHE A 784 -18.16 3.58 21.52
N GLU A 785 -18.14 4.64 20.72
CA GLU A 785 -18.44 4.56 19.28
C GLU A 785 -17.57 3.50 18.59
N LYS A 786 -16.29 3.42 18.98
CA LYS A 786 -15.34 2.44 18.43
C LYS A 786 -15.67 1.00 18.86
N VAL A 787 -16.23 0.80 20.06
CA VAL A 787 -16.75 -0.52 20.51
C VAL A 787 -17.96 -0.92 19.67
N THR A 788 -18.82 0.05 19.37
CA THR A 788 -20.00 -0.13 18.53
C THR A 788 -19.60 -0.52 17.10
N GLU A 789 -18.64 0.18 16.50
CA GLU A 789 -18.07 -0.15 15.19
C GLU A 789 -17.47 -1.56 15.16
N TYR A 790 -16.76 -1.95 16.22
CA TYR A 790 -16.18 -3.28 16.34
C TYR A 790 -17.25 -4.38 16.34
N ILE A 791 -18.29 -4.24 17.16
CA ILE A 791 -19.40 -5.21 17.24
C ILE A 791 -20.10 -5.32 15.87
N ALA A 792 -20.41 -4.18 15.25
CA ALA A 792 -21.03 -4.13 13.93
C ALA A 792 -20.17 -4.80 12.86
N SER A 793 -18.86 -4.55 12.85
CA SER A 793 -17.92 -5.16 11.90
C SER A 793 -17.90 -6.68 12.01
N VAL A 794 -17.79 -7.22 13.23
CA VAL A 794 -17.66 -8.67 13.46
C VAL A 794 -18.92 -9.44 13.01
N LEU A 795 -20.10 -8.95 13.38
CA LEU A 795 -21.38 -9.58 12.99
C LEU A 795 -21.69 -9.33 11.50
N GLY A 796 -21.37 -8.14 11.00
CA GLY A 796 -21.56 -7.77 9.60
C GLY A 796 -20.74 -8.63 8.63
N GLU A 797 -19.45 -8.85 8.92
CA GLU A 797 -18.59 -9.73 8.11
C GLU A 797 -19.12 -11.17 8.04
N ARG A 798 -19.69 -11.68 9.15
CA ARG A 798 -20.29 -13.02 9.21
C ARG A 798 -21.54 -13.12 8.33
N SER A 799 -22.41 -12.11 8.40
CA SER A 799 -23.58 -12.01 7.52
C SER A 799 -23.16 -11.93 6.06
N GLU A 800 -22.22 -11.05 5.71
CA GLU A 800 -21.78 -10.88 4.32
C GLU A 800 -21.20 -12.16 3.72
N ALA A 801 -20.42 -12.93 4.50
CA ALA A 801 -19.91 -14.22 4.08
C ALA A 801 -21.03 -15.22 3.74
N ALA A 802 -22.06 -15.32 4.59
CA ALA A 802 -23.21 -16.18 4.33
C ALA A 802 -24.00 -15.73 3.09
N ARG A 803 -24.17 -14.42 2.91
CA ARG A 803 -24.86 -13.86 1.74
C ARG A 803 -24.14 -14.19 0.43
N LYS A 804 -22.80 -14.13 0.40
CA LYS A 804 -21.99 -14.55 -0.75
C LYS A 804 -22.24 -16.00 -1.13
N VAL A 805 -22.36 -16.89 -0.15
CA VAL A 805 -22.72 -18.31 -0.37
C VAL A 805 -24.11 -18.44 -0.98
N ILE A 806 -25.10 -17.73 -0.46
CA ILE A 806 -26.48 -17.78 -0.99
C ILE A 806 -26.52 -17.27 -2.43
N GLN A 807 -25.82 -16.18 -2.72
CA GLN A 807 -25.71 -15.64 -4.08
C GLN A 807 -25.03 -16.62 -5.04
N GLN A 808 -24.08 -17.42 -4.56
CA GLN A 808 -23.48 -18.50 -5.36
C GLN A 808 -24.50 -19.59 -5.70
N ALA A 809 -25.32 -20.03 -4.73
CA ALA A 809 -26.41 -20.98 -5.00
C ALA A 809 -27.42 -20.47 -6.04
N ILE A 810 -27.78 -19.19 -5.96
CA ILE A 810 -28.69 -18.55 -6.93
C ILE A 810 -28.03 -18.54 -8.32
N ALA A 811 -26.77 -18.09 -8.42
CA ALA A 811 -26.05 -18.02 -9.69
C ALA A 811 -25.87 -19.39 -10.36
N LEU A 812 -25.60 -20.44 -9.58
CA LEU A 812 -25.53 -21.83 -10.08
C LEU A 812 -26.88 -22.26 -10.69
N SER A 813 -27.98 -21.92 -10.01
CA SER A 813 -29.34 -22.25 -10.46
C SER A 813 -29.74 -21.47 -11.72
N GLU A 814 -29.40 -20.18 -11.79
CA GLU A 814 -29.61 -19.33 -12.97
C GLU A 814 -28.85 -19.84 -14.19
N ASN A 815 -27.57 -20.17 -14.01
CA ASN A 815 -26.73 -20.66 -15.09
C ASN A 815 -27.27 -21.97 -15.66
N PHE A 816 -27.67 -22.89 -14.79
CA PHE A 816 -28.27 -24.15 -15.21
C PHE A 816 -29.55 -23.96 -16.02
N LEU A 817 -30.45 -23.06 -15.59
CA LEU A 817 -31.67 -22.75 -16.34
C LEU A 817 -31.37 -22.13 -17.72
N ALA A 818 -30.40 -21.20 -17.78
CA ALA A 818 -29.98 -20.58 -19.03
C ALA A 818 -29.39 -21.60 -20.02
N GLN A 819 -28.57 -22.53 -19.52
CA GLN A 819 -28.01 -23.62 -20.30
C GLN A 819 -29.09 -24.55 -20.88
N GLU A 820 -30.09 -24.94 -20.08
CA GLU A 820 -31.22 -25.75 -20.55
C GLU A 820 -32.05 -25.04 -21.63
N GLU A 821 -32.34 -23.75 -21.43
CA GLU A 821 -33.09 -22.96 -22.42
C GLU A 821 -32.33 -22.85 -23.73
N LYS A 822 -31.02 -22.57 -23.67
CA LYS A 822 -30.14 -22.50 -24.83
C LYS A 822 -30.12 -23.83 -25.58
N ALA A 823 -29.86 -24.93 -24.89
CA ALA A 823 -29.81 -26.25 -25.50
C ALA A 823 -31.14 -26.66 -26.17
N HIS A 824 -32.28 -26.21 -25.65
CA HIS A 824 -33.60 -26.48 -26.24
C HIS A 824 -33.87 -25.70 -27.53
N GLN A 825 -33.29 -24.51 -27.69
CA GLN A 825 -33.48 -23.64 -28.86
C GLN A 825 -32.54 -23.99 -30.03
N GLU A 826 -31.47 -24.75 -29.77
CA GLU A 826 -30.42 -25.01 -30.76
C GLU A 826 -30.70 -26.12 -31.78
N THR A 827 -30.21 -25.88 -32.99
CA THR A 827 -30.14 -26.86 -34.07
C THR A 827 -29.02 -27.89 -33.85
N LEU A 828 -29.07 -29.01 -34.58
CA LEU A 828 -28.05 -30.06 -34.50
C LEU A 828 -26.63 -29.54 -34.83
N GLU A 829 -26.51 -28.63 -35.80
CA GLU A 829 -25.23 -28.01 -36.19
C GLU A 829 -24.69 -27.08 -35.09
N GLN A 830 -25.57 -26.29 -34.46
CA GLN A 830 -25.20 -25.43 -33.33
C GLN A 830 -24.70 -26.25 -32.13
N ARG A 831 -25.42 -27.33 -31.76
CA ARG A 831 -24.97 -28.22 -30.67
C ARG A 831 -23.60 -28.86 -30.92
N GLN A 832 -23.27 -29.16 -32.18
CA GLN A 832 -21.93 -29.69 -32.52
C GLN A 832 -20.85 -28.61 -32.39
N ALA A 833 -21.14 -27.37 -32.79
CA ALA A 833 -20.24 -26.24 -32.61
C ALA A 833 -20.02 -25.94 -31.13
N GLU A 834 -21.08 -25.98 -30.31
CA GLU A 834 -20.97 -25.81 -28.86
C GLU A 834 -20.10 -26.89 -28.22
N LYS A 835 -20.31 -28.17 -28.54
CA LYS A 835 -19.46 -29.26 -28.01
C LYS A 835 -17.98 -29.08 -28.38
N ALA A 836 -17.70 -28.59 -29.59
CA ALA A 836 -16.33 -28.26 -29.99
C ALA A 836 -15.77 -27.09 -29.15
N PHE A 837 -16.58 -26.07 -28.86
CA PHE A 837 -16.21 -24.97 -27.97
C PHE A 837 -15.93 -25.46 -26.53
N LEU A 838 -16.79 -26.30 -25.95
CA LEU A 838 -16.58 -26.86 -24.60
C LEU A 838 -15.29 -27.67 -24.53
N SER A 839 -15.03 -28.52 -25.53
CA SER A 839 -13.79 -29.30 -25.61
C SER A 839 -12.56 -28.40 -25.67
N LYS A 840 -12.60 -27.32 -26.46
CA LYS A 840 -11.54 -26.32 -26.54
C LYS A 840 -11.30 -25.66 -25.17
N LYS A 841 -12.36 -25.20 -24.51
CA LYS A 841 -12.26 -24.53 -23.20
C LYS A 841 -11.69 -25.44 -22.11
N ARG A 842 -12.05 -26.73 -22.11
CA ARG A 842 -11.45 -27.71 -21.18
C ARG A 842 -9.94 -27.87 -21.40
N GLN A 843 -9.48 -27.91 -22.65
CA GLN A 843 -8.05 -27.98 -22.97
C GLN A 843 -7.29 -26.73 -22.51
N GLU A 844 -7.87 -25.55 -22.72
CA GLU A 844 -7.31 -24.29 -22.24
C GLU A 844 -7.19 -24.28 -20.70
N LEU A 845 -8.24 -24.70 -19.98
CA LEU A 845 -8.22 -24.83 -18.52
C LEU A 845 -7.18 -25.85 -18.03
N GLU A 846 -7.05 -27.00 -18.70
CA GLU A 846 -6.03 -28.01 -18.35
C GLU A 846 -4.61 -27.46 -18.55
N GLN A 847 -4.39 -26.64 -19.58
CA GLN A 847 -3.11 -25.97 -19.79
C GLN A 847 -2.82 -24.95 -18.68
N VAL A 848 -3.81 -24.17 -18.26
CA VAL A 848 -3.66 -23.21 -17.15
C VAL A 848 -3.35 -23.95 -15.85
N LEU A 849 -4.05 -25.06 -15.55
CA LEU A 849 -3.78 -25.86 -14.36
C LEU A 849 -2.34 -26.40 -14.35
N LYS A 850 -1.88 -26.98 -15.46
CA LYS A 850 -0.49 -27.46 -15.60
C LYS A 850 0.53 -26.34 -15.40
N ASN A 851 0.23 -25.14 -15.90
CA ASN A 851 1.08 -23.97 -15.68
C ASN A 851 1.13 -23.62 -14.19
N ILE A 852 0.00 -23.62 -13.48
CA ILE A 852 -0.07 -23.32 -12.04
C ILE A 852 0.70 -24.36 -11.22
N GLU A 853 0.50 -25.66 -11.49
CA GLU A 853 1.20 -26.75 -10.81
C GLU A 853 2.72 -26.70 -11.00
N ALA A 854 3.19 -26.19 -12.15
CA ALA A 854 4.62 -26.04 -12.44
C ALA A 854 5.29 -24.86 -11.71
N ILE A 855 4.52 -23.90 -11.18
CA ILE A 855 5.06 -22.67 -10.56
C ILE A 855 5.51 -22.90 -9.11
N ILE A 856 4.85 -23.78 -8.35
CA ILE A 856 5.20 -24.02 -6.95
C ILE A 856 6.46 -24.91 -6.88
N PRO A 857 7.59 -24.41 -6.35
CA PRO A 857 8.72 -25.29 -6.05
C PRO A 857 8.31 -26.30 -4.97
N CYS A 858 8.53 -27.59 -5.22
CA CYS A 858 8.34 -28.67 -4.24
C CYS A 858 9.12 -28.45 -2.95
#